data_AF-A0AAW2ZGL5-F1
#
_entry.id   AF-A0AAW2ZGL5-F1
#
_cell.length_a   1.000
_cell.length_b   1.000
_cell.length_c   1.000
_cell.angle_alpha   90.00
_cell.angle_beta   90.00
_cell.angle_gamma   90.00
#
_symmetry.space_group_name_H-M   'P 1'
#
loop_
_entity.id
_entity.type
_entity.pdbx_description
1 polymer ?
#
loop_
_entity_poly.entity_id
_entity_poly.type
_entity_poly.pdbx_seq_one_letter_code
_entity_poly.pdbx_strand_id
1 'polypeptide(L)'
;MNKGDLQFINDKVLPSGVNVYSECDLPGYEDYYVNKHDDFVPMMDTIFGIKPETVNAYQDTVTTYNVAMSKYSTVELQPTQTMLPMRAFQSTWFGVWKYHKVMVTSGHTLVNMLLQRENNLLVPGIVEKKHEKAKAIISTFSLGDTNCEKLQCWTNHYMYYKGLFLTDKGLNMQSDISVEGSAMVQSYLIDTFDDMKILYIHNWDDYSTTQNVKFTMPSIVGMTIKDLLDNRRVYSASSNGDLIINLGPNDLRIFLINEPLKPFVQFVYDKTNVDLVPDLKGTEVAIKFDTSTTPAGQRCVLKVELLSEDDNKVYAKGATYVNGIGWTKTTLKLTDYSIKNSLYLSSSQGQHYYYRASIKCPNFDTQSSTLNVLLSWPVQPKTLPTSVQANQPVGTMIQWENLLPISRLGAFQGVVAVWNSSKTALVDPSHYGKVQRVADLLESIGYTHSRMVAWDEGLQDYGPLYHVFNDTVPNDPTGKGDLSVKYFADLIRFIVLPGVSVLSDREANNLNIWAKSDNFTDMAIVSTEGCPGRWDEKGNEKPDRMNWIFGTNGVVKPTSLDSKLVISNENHPTTYSVGAKTFDVKSGSLLSTGVSGPYVSAQGSLTQSDGSSVPAMIVNQLSDRTKAMIFNFDATDDGSSKNLNLKALWSGVSKWMHTNSGIYKMRWEAKCRNESIGSTETWITAGTGSQVVQLTPSESCSDKDLQFYGLMYYWNDTDPWQPSQNKGYFTSDNDDFEFTEVASSAGSLKQWCSMLIVVIVTVLLF
;
A
#
# COMPACT_ATOMS: atom_id res chain seq x y z
N MET A 1 -27.63 25.95 -24.55
CA MET A 1 -28.93 26.11 -23.86
C MET A 1 -30.04 26.00 -24.88
N ASN A 2 -31.21 25.47 -24.51
CA ASN A 2 -32.36 25.41 -25.40
C ASN A 2 -33.03 26.79 -25.50
N LYS A 3 -33.76 27.02 -26.61
CA LYS A 3 -34.58 28.22 -26.76
C LYS A 3 -35.59 28.30 -25.62
N GLY A 4 -35.64 29.44 -24.93
CA GLY A 4 -36.53 29.67 -23.79
C GLY A 4 -35.93 29.43 -22.41
N ASP A 5 -34.71 28.87 -22.29
CA ASP A 5 -34.06 28.69 -20.98
C ASP A 5 -33.76 30.05 -20.31
N LEU A 6 -33.28 31.05 -21.06
CA LEU A 6 -33.07 32.40 -20.55
C LEU A 6 -34.40 33.05 -20.14
N GLN A 7 -35.46 32.84 -20.93
CA GLN A 7 -36.80 33.32 -20.61
C GLN A 7 -37.32 32.67 -19.32
N PHE A 8 -37.07 31.38 -19.11
CA PHE A 8 -37.41 30.68 -17.85
C PHE A 8 -36.64 31.27 -16.65
N ILE A 9 -35.35 31.56 -16.81
CA ILE A 9 -34.56 32.23 -15.77
C ILE A 9 -35.18 33.58 -15.41
N ASN A 10 -35.55 34.37 -16.43
CA ASN A 10 -36.18 35.67 -16.24
C ASN A 10 -37.56 35.58 -15.58
N ASP A 11 -38.41 34.66 -16.02
CA ASP A 11 -39.83 34.63 -15.63
C ASP A 11 -40.10 33.83 -14.36
N LYS A 12 -39.19 32.90 -14.00
CA LYS A 12 -39.41 31.93 -12.90
C LYS A 12 -38.30 31.94 -11.86
N VAL A 13 -37.03 31.92 -12.26
CA VAL A 13 -35.90 31.77 -11.33
C VAL A 13 -35.68 33.05 -10.53
N LEU A 14 -35.43 34.18 -11.21
CA LEU A 14 -35.19 35.47 -10.56
C LEU A 14 -36.40 35.96 -9.73
N PRO A 15 -37.66 35.86 -10.21
CA PRO A 15 -38.83 36.24 -9.41
C PRO A 15 -39.10 35.34 -8.21
N SER A 16 -38.53 34.12 -8.18
CA SER A 16 -38.61 33.22 -7.02
C SER A 16 -37.53 33.52 -5.96
N GLY A 17 -36.66 34.51 -6.21
CA GLY A 17 -35.57 34.88 -5.29
C GLY A 17 -34.30 34.05 -5.46
N VAL A 18 -34.17 33.30 -6.55
CA VAL A 18 -32.96 32.51 -6.83
C VAL A 18 -31.95 33.39 -7.54
N ASN A 19 -30.77 33.53 -6.94
CA ASN A 19 -29.64 34.24 -7.52
C ASN A 19 -29.03 33.47 -8.71
N VAL A 20 -28.53 34.20 -9.70
CA VAL A 20 -27.95 33.63 -10.93
C VAL A 20 -26.51 34.09 -11.10
N TYR A 21 -25.62 33.17 -11.40
CA TYR A 21 -24.23 33.46 -11.79
C TYR A 21 -23.92 32.82 -13.14
N SER A 22 -23.21 33.55 -14.00
CA SER A 22 -22.66 33.04 -15.26
C SER A 22 -21.21 33.46 -15.41
N GLU A 23 -20.40 32.61 -16.03
CA GLU A 23 -18.97 32.85 -16.21
C GLU A 23 -18.56 32.65 -17.66
N CYS A 24 -17.74 33.58 -18.16
CA CYS A 24 -17.04 33.58 -19.44
C CYS A 24 -17.94 33.48 -20.67
N ASP A 25 -18.62 32.36 -20.86
CA ASP A 25 -19.56 32.18 -21.94
C ASP A 25 -20.82 33.01 -21.68
N LEU A 26 -21.22 33.77 -22.70
CA LEU A 26 -22.48 34.50 -22.66
C LEU A 26 -23.62 33.47 -22.79
N PRO A 27 -24.40 33.23 -21.72
CA PRO A 27 -25.33 32.10 -21.68
C PRO A 27 -26.43 32.30 -22.72
N GLY A 28 -26.78 31.23 -23.43
CA GLY A 28 -27.86 31.23 -24.42
C GLY A 28 -27.58 32.04 -25.68
N TYR A 29 -26.32 32.24 -26.05
CA TYR A 29 -25.96 32.78 -27.37
C TYR A 29 -26.37 31.83 -28.52
N GLU A 30 -26.10 30.53 -28.35
CA GLU A 30 -26.36 29.48 -29.35
C GLU A 30 -27.11 28.28 -28.74
N ASP A 31 -27.89 27.58 -29.59
CA ASP A 31 -28.48 26.27 -29.29
C ASP A 31 -27.48 25.12 -29.51
N TYR A 32 -27.91 23.88 -29.27
CA TYR A 32 -27.07 22.69 -29.47
C TYR A 32 -26.75 22.40 -30.95
N TYR A 33 -27.38 23.10 -31.88
CA TYR A 33 -27.09 23.09 -33.31
C TYR A 33 -26.28 24.32 -33.76
N VAL A 34 -25.76 25.13 -32.83
CA VAL A 34 -24.97 26.34 -33.11
C VAL A 34 -25.81 27.44 -33.80
N ASN A 35 -27.15 27.38 -33.70
CA ASN A 35 -28.01 28.47 -34.17
C ASN A 35 -28.08 29.55 -33.09
N LYS A 36 -27.94 30.80 -33.51
CA LYS A 36 -28.07 31.94 -32.59
C LYS A 36 -29.51 32.13 -32.15
N HIS A 37 -29.72 32.45 -30.88
CA HIS A 37 -31.02 32.80 -30.35
C HIS A 37 -31.35 34.28 -30.63
N ASP A 38 -32.49 34.55 -31.28
CA ASP A 38 -32.91 35.92 -31.61
C ASP A 38 -33.20 36.79 -30.38
N ASP A 39 -33.57 36.16 -29.26
CA ASP A 39 -33.85 36.78 -27.96
C ASP A 39 -32.60 36.96 -27.07
N PHE A 40 -31.43 36.49 -27.51
CA PHE A 40 -30.20 36.53 -26.73
C PHE A 40 -29.85 37.93 -26.22
N VAL A 41 -29.73 38.93 -27.11
CA VAL A 41 -29.34 40.30 -26.70
C VAL A 41 -30.36 40.92 -25.75
N PRO A 42 -31.68 40.89 -26.02
CA PRO A 42 -32.70 41.32 -25.07
C PRO A 42 -32.62 40.61 -23.70
N MET A 43 -32.37 39.30 -23.69
CA MET A 43 -32.28 38.53 -22.44
C MET A 43 -31.01 38.83 -21.64
N MET A 44 -29.88 39.08 -22.29
CA MET A 44 -28.65 39.51 -21.60
C MET A 44 -28.82 40.85 -20.89
N ASP A 45 -29.51 41.81 -21.51
CA ASP A 45 -29.83 43.08 -20.85
C ASP A 45 -30.85 42.87 -19.72
N THR A 46 -31.89 42.07 -19.98
CA THR A 46 -32.95 41.84 -18.99
C THR A 46 -32.40 41.13 -17.75
N ILE A 47 -31.61 40.08 -17.90
CA ILE A 47 -31.09 39.26 -16.80
C ILE A 47 -29.88 39.90 -16.15
N PHE A 48 -28.86 40.26 -16.94
CA PHE A 48 -27.54 40.69 -16.43
C PHE A 48 -27.26 42.19 -16.59
N GLY A 49 -28.09 42.92 -17.33
CA GLY A 49 -27.92 44.36 -17.51
C GLY A 49 -26.74 44.72 -18.40
N ILE A 50 -26.44 43.85 -19.37
CA ILE A 50 -25.37 44.04 -20.34
C ILE A 50 -25.86 43.87 -21.77
N LYS A 51 -25.17 44.54 -22.69
CA LYS A 51 -25.24 44.30 -24.12
C LYS A 51 -23.89 43.80 -24.61
N PRO A 52 -23.79 42.56 -25.13
CA PRO A 52 -22.55 42.05 -25.71
C PRO A 52 -22.11 42.87 -26.94
N GLU A 53 -20.84 43.27 -26.97
CA GLU A 53 -20.20 43.91 -28.13
C GLU A 53 -19.43 42.88 -28.96
N THR A 54 -18.83 41.88 -28.29
CA THR A 54 -18.17 40.74 -28.93
C THR A 54 -18.74 39.43 -28.39
N VAL A 55 -19.03 38.51 -29.32
CA VAL A 55 -19.57 37.16 -29.02
C VAL A 55 -18.62 36.03 -29.47
N ASN A 56 -17.56 36.35 -30.21
CA ASN A 56 -16.47 35.42 -30.55
C ASN A 56 -15.22 35.75 -29.72
N ALA A 57 -14.68 34.75 -29.03
CA ALA A 57 -13.47 34.93 -28.24
C ALA A 57 -12.54 33.70 -28.28
N TYR A 58 -12.26 33.24 -29.50
CA TYR A 58 -10.94 32.71 -29.81
C TYR A 58 -10.21 33.76 -30.64
N GLN A 59 -8.99 34.17 -30.25
CA GLN A 59 -8.17 35.00 -31.13
C GLN A 59 -7.76 34.24 -32.41
N ASP A 60 -7.78 32.90 -32.41
CA ASP A 60 -7.45 32.04 -33.57
C ASP A 60 -8.21 30.70 -33.57
N THR A 61 -8.44 30.10 -34.74
CA THR A 61 -8.93 28.71 -34.89
C THR A 61 -8.02 27.70 -34.17
N VAL A 62 -8.59 26.92 -33.25
CA VAL A 62 -7.88 25.84 -32.52
C VAL A 62 -7.71 24.64 -33.45
N THR A 63 -6.47 24.38 -33.88
CA THR A 63 -6.15 23.25 -34.78
C THR A 63 -5.57 22.04 -34.05
N THR A 64 -5.04 22.19 -32.83
CA THR A 64 -4.53 21.09 -31.98
C THR A 64 -4.56 21.45 -30.48
N TYR A 65 -4.63 20.43 -29.60
CA TYR A 65 -4.66 20.56 -28.13
C TYR A 65 -3.47 21.36 -27.56
N ASN A 66 -2.28 21.23 -28.15
CA ASN A 66 -1.07 21.95 -27.72
C ASN A 66 -1.09 23.47 -27.99
N VAL A 67 -1.97 23.96 -28.87
CA VAL A 67 -2.11 25.39 -29.17
C VAL A 67 -2.97 26.11 -28.12
N ALA A 68 -3.87 25.39 -27.44
CA ALA A 68 -4.67 25.96 -26.35
C ALA A 68 -3.80 26.46 -25.19
N MET A 69 -2.67 25.78 -24.93
CA MET A 69 -1.75 26.08 -23.84
C MET A 69 -0.81 27.28 -24.04
N SER A 70 -0.65 27.76 -25.28
CA SER A 70 0.31 28.83 -25.61
C SER A 70 -0.35 30.20 -25.87
N LYS A 71 -1.69 30.31 -25.76
CA LYS A 71 -2.45 31.47 -26.27
C LYS A 71 -3.34 32.20 -25.24
N TYR A 72 -3.01 32.14 -23.94
CA TYR A 72 -3.74 32.89 -22.92
C TYR A 72 -3.59 34.40 -23.10
N SER A 73 -4.68 35.13 -22.83
CA SER A 73 -4.61 36.58 -22.60
C SER A 73 -4.41 36.84 -21.12
N THR A 74 -3.67 37.90 -20.82
CA THR A 74 -3.43 38.31 -19.44
C THR A 74 -4.32 39.50 -19.12
N VAL A 75 -5.09 39.42 -18.05
CA VAL A 75 -5.98 40.49 -17.59
C VAL A 75 -5.67 40.89 -16.16
N GLU A 76 -5.85 42.16 -15.86
CA GLU A 76 -5.81 42.69 -14.49
C GLU A 76 -7.23 43.06 -14.05
N LEU A 77 -7.63 42.61 -12.87
CA LEU A 77 -8.94 42.88 -12.31
C LEU A 77 -8.88 44.08 -11.36
N GLN A 78 -9.79 45.03 -11.56
CA GLN A 78 -9.89 46.27 -10.81
C GLN A 78 -11.29 46.38 -10.17
N PRO A 79 -11.45 45.92 -8.92
CA PRO A 79 -12.70 46.07 -8.19
C PRO A 79 -13.16 47.53 -8.10
N THR A 80 -14.42 47.80 -8.42
CA THR A 80 -15.01 49.14 -8.27
C THR A 80 -15.44 49.41 -6.83
N GLN A 81 -15.56 48.35 -6.03
CA GLN A 81 -15.90 48.39 -4.61
C GLN A 81 -15.17 47.28 -3.83
N THR A 82 -15.07 47.45 -2.51
CA THR A 82 -14.46 46.44 -1.62
C THR A 82 -15.38 45.24 -1.43
N MET A 83 -14.93 44.02 -1.78
CA MET A 83 -15.66 42.77 -1.55
C MET A 83 -14.75 41.75 -0.83
N LEU A 84 -14.40 42.01 0.43
CA LEU A 84 -13.48 41.14 1.19
C LEU A 84 -13.97 39.67 1.20
N PRO A 85 -13.08 38.67 1.01
CA PRO A 85 -11.60 38.75 1.01
C PRO A 85 -10.99 39.19 -0.34
N MET A 86 -11.78 39.56 -1.35
CA MET A 86 -11.28 40.21 -2.55
C MET A 86 -10.71 41.59 -2.18
N ARG A 87 -9.43 41.62 -1.79
CA ARG A 87 -8.71 42.84 -1.44
C ARG A 87 -8.43 43.65 -2.70
N ALA A 88 -8.45 44.97 -2.57
CA ALA A 88 -8.16 45.91 -3.66
C ALA A 88 -6.68 45.93 -4.11
N PHE A 89 -5.82 44.98 -3.72
CA PHE A 89 -4.38 45.13 -3.94
C PHE A 89 -3.64 43.82 -4.24
N GLN A 90 -3.33 43.68 -5.52
CA GLN A 90 -2.02 43.43 -6.16
C GLN A 90 -2.41 43.08 -7.60
N SER A 91 -1.79 43.72 -8.60
CA SER A 91 -1.98 43.42 -10.03
C SER A 91 -1.73 41.94 -10.28
N THR A 92 -2.75 41.12 -10.06
CA THR A 92 -2.70 39.68 -10.17
C THR A 92 -3.23 39.40 -11.54
N TRP A 93 -2.27 39.17 -12.41
CA TRP A 93 -2.48 38.84 -13.79
C TRP A 93 -3.18 37.48 -13.87
N PHE A 94 -4.44 37.47 -14.31
CA PHE A 94 -5.15 36.23 -14.59
C PHE A 94 -4.88 35.83 -16.04
N GLY A 95 -4.49 34.58 -16.23
CA GLY A 95 -4.50 33.95 -17.55
C GLY A 95 -5.94 33.58 -17.89
N VAL A 96 -6.52 34.27 -18.86
CA VAL A 96 -7.87 33.99 -19.35
C VAL A 96 -7.76 33.36 -20.73
N TRP A 97 -8.46 32.25 -20.91
CA TRP A 97 -8.55 31.59 -22.21
C TRP A 97 -9.59 32.28 -23.11
N LYS A 98 -10.54 33.02 -22.53
CA LYS A 98 -11.62 33.70 -23.24
C LYS A 98 -12.14 34.91 -22.46
N TYR A 99 -12.52 35.96 -23.19
CA TYR A 99 -13.20 37.13 -22.63
C TYR A 99 -14.11 37.82 -23.67
N HIS A 100 -15.11 38.56 -23.18
CA HIS A 100 -16.08 39.30 -23.97
C HIS A 100 -16.05 40.79 -23.63
N LYS A 101 -16.13 41.63 -24.65
CA LYS A 101 -16.41 43.05 -24.48
C LYS A 101 -17.90 43.25 -24.40
N VAL A 102 -18.34 43.98 -23.39
CA VAL A 102 -19.75 44.24 -23.13
C VAL A 102 -19.94 45.70 -22.77
N MET A 103 -21.10 46.23 -23.11
CA MET A 103 -21.60 47.52 -22.64
C MET A 103 -22.55 47.27 -21.48
N VAL A 104 -22.37 47.98 -20.36
CA VAL A 104 -23.33 47.95 -19.24
C VAL A 104 -24.49 48.87 -19.57
N THR A 105 -25.71 48.33 -19.54
CA THR A 105 -26.95 49.04 -19.90
C THR A 105 -27.75 49.37 -18.65
N SER A 106 -28.16 48.34 -17.90
CA SER A 106 -28.96 48.46 -16.67
C SER A 106 -28.31 47.79 -15.46
N GLY A 107 -27.16 47.13 -15.66
CA GLY A 107 -26.36 46.52 -14.60
C GLY A 107 -25.43 47.50 -13.91
N HIS A 108 -24.66 46.99 -12.97
CA HIS A 108 -23.63 47.69 -12.21
C HIS A 108 -22.32 46.91 -12.28
N THR A 109 -21.24 47.56 -12.75
CA THR A 109 -19.93 46.92 -12.82
C THR A 109 -19.34 46.75 -11.42
N LEU A 110 -19.12 45.51 -11.00
CA LEU A 110 -18.45 45.18 -9.74
C LEU A 110 -16.92 45.18 -9.87
N VAL A 111 -16.43 44.79 -11.05
CA VAL A 111 -15.00 44.68 -11.35
C VAL A 111 -14.77 45.09 -12.80
N ASN A 112 -13.83 45.99 -13.03
CA ASN A 112 -13.30 46.25 -14.37
C ASN A 112 -12.16 45.28 -14.68
N MET A 113 -11.97 44.99 -15.97
CA MET A 113 -10.92 44.14 -16.49
C MET A 113 -10.04 44.96 -17.44
N LEU A 114 -8.74 45.02 -17.16
CA LEU A 114 -7.75 45.68 -18.00
C LEU A 114 -7.12 44.66 -18.95
N LEU A 115 -7.29 44.85 -20.25
CA LEU A 115 -6.80 43.95 -21.30
C LEU A 115 -5.39 44.35 -21.76
N GLN A 116 -4.35 43.65 -21.31
CA GLN A 116 -2.96 44.03 -21.64
C GLN A 116 -2.66 44.01 -23.15
N ARG A 117 -3.16 42.99 -23.86
CA ARG A 117 -2.91 42.84 -25.30
C ARG A 117 -3.69 43.83 -26.17
N GLU A 118 -4.65 44.57 -25.59
CA GLU A 118 -5.44 45.59 -26.29
C GLU A 118 -5.11 47.00 -25.76
N ASN A 119 -3.82 47.37 -25.69
CA ASN A 119 -3.36 48.69 -25.22
C ASN A 119 -3.89 49.08 -23.82
N ASN A 120 -4.01 48.11 -22.91
CA ASN A 120 -4.59 48.32 -21.58
C ASN A 120 -6.02 48.89 -21.65
N LEU A 121 -6.83 48.41 -22.60
CA LEU A 121 -8.24 48.76 -22.68
C LEU A 121 -8.96 48.29 -21.40
N LEU A 122 -9.64 49.22 -20.72
CA LEU A 122 -10.45 48.92 -19.55
C LEU A 122 -11.89 48.62 -19.98
N VAL A 123 -12.38 47.42 -19.67
CA VAL A 123 -13.74 46.97 -19.99
C VAL A 123 -14.44 46.41 -18.75
N PRO A 124 -15.78 46.31 -18.73
CA PRO A 124 -16.49 45.64 -17.64
C PRO A 124 -16.10 44.15 -17.58
N GLY A 125 -15.60 43.72 -16.42
CA GLY A 125 -15.19 42.33 -16.16
C GLY A 125 -16.26 41.53 -15.41
N ILE A 126 -16.86 42.12 -14.38
CA ILE A 126 -18.02 41.55 -13.67
C ILE A 126 -19.13 42.58 -13.61
N VAL A 127 -20.34 42.15 -13.95
CA VAL A 127 -21.54 42.99 -13.88
C VAL A 127 -22.60 42.31 -13.01
N GLU A 128 -23.16 43.05 -12.06
CA GLU A 128 -24.34 42.66 -11.26
C GLU A 128 -25.57 43.41 -11.75
N LYS A 129 -26.69 42.71 -11.91
CA LYS A 129 -28.02 43.31 -11.97
C LYS A 129 -28.85 42.86 -10.79
N LYS A 130 -29.42 43.83 -10.07
CA LYS A 130 -30.38 43.58 -9.00
C LYS A 130 -31.77 43.43 -9.60
N HIS A 131 -32.44 42.37 -9.18
CA HIS A 131 -33.86 42.12 -9.40
C HIS A 131 -34.61 42.33 -8.09
N GLU A 132 -35.94 42.33 -8.12
CA GLU A 132 -36.76 42.60 -6.94
C GLU A 132 -36.44 41.68 -5.76
N LYS A 133 -36.18 40.39 -6.03
CA LYS A 133 -35.92 39.35 -5.02
C LYS A 133 -34.59 38.61 -5.17
N ALA A 134 -33.82 38.90 -6.21
CA ALA A 134 -32.63 38.14 -6.58
C ALA A 134 -31.54 39.06 -7.17
N LYS A 135 -30.36 38.49 -7.36
CA LYS A 135 -29.24 39.12 -8.06
C LYS A 135 -28.80 38.22 -9.21
N ALA A 136 -28.43 38.84 -10.33
CA ALA A 136 -27.80 38.17 -11.45
C ALA A 136 -26.40 38.75 -11.64
N ILE A 137 -25.38 37.90 -11.66
CA ILE A 137 -23.98 38.31 -11.85
C ILE A 137 -23.41 37.58 -13.06
N ILE A 138 -22.67 38.29 -13.91
CA ILE A 138 -21.89 37.69 -14.98
C ILE A 138 -20.42 38.12 -14.93
N SER A 139 -19.51 37.15 -14.96
CA SER A 139 -18.10 37.38 -15.31
C SER A 139 -17.97 37.30 -16.83
N THR A 140 -17.44 38.34 -17.48
CA THR A 140 -17.25 38.41 -18.94
C THR A 140 -15.93 37.79 -19.40
N PHE A 141 -15.25 37.07 -18.53
CA PHE A 141 -13.97 36.42 -18.77
C PHE A 141 -13.90 35.11 -17.99
N SER A 142 -13.01 34.20 -18.39
CA SER A 142 -12.80 32.95 -17.68
C SER A 142 -11.84 33.08 -16.51
N LEU A 143 -12.29 32.63 -15.34
CA LEU A 143 -11.51 32.42 -14.13
C LEU A 143 -11.13 30.94 -13.99
N GLY A 144 -10.10 30.55 -14.77
CA GLY A 144 -9.28 29.38 -14.47
C GLY A 144 -9.37 28.21 -15.44
N ASP A 145 -8.18 27.73 -15.83
CA ASP A 145 -7.78 26.32 -15.91
C ASP A 145 -6.26 26.15 -16.18
N THR A 146 -5.51 27.25 -16.32
CA THR A 146 -4.27 27.18 -17.09
C THR A 146 -3.10 27.94 -16.46
N ASN A 147 -1.98 27.22 -16.29
CA ASN A 147 -0.69 27.67 -15.78
C ASN A 147 -0.63 28.18 -14.32
N CYS A 148 -1.50 27.67 -13.45
CA CYS A 148 -1.33 27.83 -12.00
C CYS A 148 -0.29 26.83 -11.46
N GLU A 149 0.98 26.93 -11.87
CA GLU A 149 2.09 26.13 -11.31
C GLU A 149 2.39 26.49 -9.84
N LYS A 150 1.86 27.63 -9.36
CA LYS A 150 2.09 28.13 -8.00
C LYS A 150 0.77 28.18 -7.21
N LEU A 151 0.83 27.64 -6.00
CA LEU A 151 -0.24 27.60 -4.98
C LEU A 151 -0.93 28.96 -4.73
N GLN A 152 -0.21 30.07 -4.94
CA GLN A 152 -0.73 31.44 -4.79
C GLN A 152 -1.82 31.81 -5.82
N CYS A 153 -1.82 31.19 -7.00
CA CYS A 153 -2.80 31.40 -8.07
C CYS A 153 -4.20 30.91 -7.65
N TRP A 154 -4.28 29.68 -7.13
CA TRP A 154 -5.52 29.09 -6.62
C TRP A 154 -6.09 29.85 -5.43
N THR A 155 -5.23 30.31 -4.53
CA THR A 155 -5.65 31.15 -3.40
C THR A 155 -6.39 32.40 -3.88
N ASN A 156 -5.89 33.05 -4.93
CA ASN A 156 -6.53 34.24 -5.50
C ASN A 156 -7.88 33.91 -6.15
N HIS A 157 -7.99 32.78 -6.88
CA HIS A 157 -9.28 32.31 -7.42
C HIS A 157 -10.31 32.09 -6.31
N TYR A 158 -9.94 31.40 -5.23
CA TYR A 158 -10.86 31.15 -4.12
C TYR A 158 -11.25 32.44 -3.38
N MET A 159 -10.31 33.35 -3.16
CA MET A 159 -10.62 34.65 -2.55
C MET A 159 -11.59 35.47 -3.42
N TYR A 160 -11.43 35.40 -4.73
CA TYR A 160 -12.33 36.03 -5.69
C TYR A 160 -13.75 35.45 -5.61
N TYR A 161 -13.91 34.12 -5.69
CA TYR A 161 -15.23 33.49 -5.56
C TYR A 161 -15.86 33.71 -4.19
N LYS A 162 -15.07 33.70 -3.10
CA LYS A 162 -15.57 34.05 -1.76
C LYS A 162 -16.10 35.48 -1.71
N GLY A 163 -15.38 36.44 -2.29
CA GLY A 163 -15.84 37.82 -2.39
C GLY A 163 -17.15 37.95 -3.18
N LEU A 164 -17.28 37.19 -4.27
CA LEU A 164 -18.45 37.25 -5.15
C LEU A 164 -19.67 36.52 -4.59
N PHE A 165 -19.49 35.38 -3.95
CA PHE A 165 -20.61 34.54 -3.51
C PHE A 165 -21.04 34.81 -2.08
N LEU A 166 -20.12 35.07 -1.16
CA LEU A 166 -20.43 35.07 0.27
C LEU A 166 -20.72 36.46 0.84
N THR A 167 -20.46 37.54 0.10
CA THR A 167 -20.62 38.92 0.62
C THR A 167 -21.99 39.52 0.30
N ASP A 168 -22.44 40.47 1.13
CA ASP A 168 -23.66 41.27 0.89
C ASP A 168 -23.59 42.08 -0.42
N LYS A 169 -22.36 42.43 -0.83
CA LYS A 169 -22.03 43.11 -2.09
C LYS A 169 -22.03 42.19 -3.31
N GLY A 170 -21.95 40.87 -3.10
CA GLY A 170 -22.07 39.83 -4.11
C GLY A 170 -23.40 39.08 -3.99
N LEU A 171 -23.43 37.75 -4.16
CA LEU A 171 -24.66 36.95 -4.08
C LEU A 171 -25.19 36.72 -2.66
N ASN A 172 -24.41 37.06 -1.62
CA ASN A 172 -24.78 36.92 -0.22
C ASN A 172 -25.21 35.50 0.20
N MET A 173 -24.59 34.47 -0.39
CA MET A 173 -24.77 33.09 0.03
C MET A 173 -24.27 32.91 1.46
N GLN A 174 -25.17 32.49 2.35
CA GLN A 174 -24.82 32.20 3.74
C GLN A 174 -24.25 30.77 3.82
N SER A 175 -23.12 30.61 4.49
CA SER A 175 -22.51 29.32 4.79
C SER A 175 -22.64 29.06 6.29
N ASP A 176 -23.08 27.86 6.67
CA ASP A 176 -23.14 27.44 8.07
C ASP A 176 -21.75 27.20 8.69
N ILE A 177 -20.71 27.22 7.86
CA ILE A 177 -19.32 27.08 8.24
C ILE A 177 -18.52 28.30 7.81
N SER A 178 -17.84 28.93 8.78
CA SER A 178 -16.82 29.95 8.54
C SER A 178 -15.43 29.37 8.82
N VAL A 179 -14.46 29.70 7.98
CA VAL A 179 -13.09 29.19 8.07
C VAL A 179 -12.11 30.35 8.20
N GLU A 180 -11.35 30.38 9.28
CA GLU A 180 -10.27 31.32 9.55
C GLU A 180 -8.90 30.60 9.55
N GLY A 181 -7.84 31.29 9.16
CA GLY A 181 -6.45 30.80 9.24
C GLY A 181 -5.80 30.53 7.87
N SER A 182 -6.38 29.65 7.04
CA SER A 182 -5.77 29.23 5.77
C SER A 182 -6.76 29.15 4.62
N ALA A 183 -6.34 29.61 3.44
CA ALA A 183 -7.08 29.45 2.19
C ALA A 183 -6.84 28.10 1.52
N MET A 184 -5.86 27.32 1.98
CA MET A 184 -5.52 25.99 1.42
C MET A 184 -6.37 24.88 2.00
N VAL A 185 -7.07 25.16 3.11
CA VAL A 185 -7.93 24.18 3.76
C VAL A 185 -9.35 24.33 3.25
N GLN A 186 -9.89 23.23 2.75
CA GLN A 186 -11.28 23.11 2.35
C GLN A 186 -12.05 22.27 3.34
N SER A 187 -13.34 22.57 3.47
CA SER A 187 -14.24 21.86 4.37
C SER A 187 -15.59 21.63 3.71
N TYR A 188 -16.21 20.53 4.08
CA TYR A 188 -17.54 20.17 3.64
C TYR A 188 -18.33 19.59 4.82
N LEU A 189 -19.48 20.19 5.13
CA LEU A 189 -20.37 19.77 6.21
C LEU A 189 -21.61 19.12 5.60
N ILE A 190 -21.91 17.90 6.05
CA ILE A 190 -23.07 17.12 5.63
C ILE A 190 -23.98 16.92 6.83
N ASP A 191 -25.25 17.26 6.67
CA ASP A 191 -26.29 16.89 7.60
C ASP A 191 -26.83 15.49 7.30
N THR A 192 -27.00 14.68 8.33
CA THR A 192 -27.54 13.32 8.23
C THR A 192 -28.99 13.28 8.75
N PHE A 193 -29.71 12.19 8.48
CA PHE A 193 -31.13 12.06 8.83
C PHE A 193 -31.39 11.88 10.34
N ASP A 194 -30.37 11.60 11.14
CA ASP A 194 -30.45 11.30 12.57
C ASP A 194 -29.81 12.40 13.43
N ASP A 195 -29.89 13.65 12.99
CA ASP A 195 -29.36 14.85 13.66
C ASP A 195 -27.83 14.81 13.92
N MET A 196 -27.11 13.87 13.28
CA MET A 196 -25.65 13.88 13.22
C MET A 196 -25.16 14.73 12.05
N LYS A 197 -23.88 15.12 12.11
CA LYS A 197 -23.22 15.80 10.99
C LYS A 197 -21.86 15.18 10.70
N ILE A 198 -21.46 15.20 9.44
CA ILE A 198 -20.12 14.79 9.01
C ILE A 198 -19.39 16.03 8.50
N LEU A 199 -18.25 16.33 9.11
CA LEU A 199 -17.39 17.42 8.68
C LEU A 199 -16.10 16.84 8.08
N TYR A 200 -15.98 16.94 6.77
CA TYR A 200 -14.78 16.61 6.02
C TYR A 200 -13.88 17.84 5.92
N ILE A 201 -12.58 17.68 6.15
CA ILE A 201 -11.60 18.77 6.08
C ILE A 201 -10.31 18.27 5.46
N HIS A 202 -9.82 18.98 4.44
CA HIS A 202 -8.59 18.61 3.72
C HIS A 202 -7.69 19.82 3.52
N ASN A 203 -6.39 19.67 3.81
CA ASN A 203 -5.37 20.64 3.47
C ASN A 203 -4.76 20.30 2.10
N TRP A 204 -4.98 21.15 1.10
CA TRP A 204 -4.46 20.96 -0.25
C TRP A 204 -3.00 21.42 -0.44
N ASP A 205 -2.31 21.85 0.62
CA ASP A 205 -0.87 22.14 0.53
C ASP A 205 -0.05 20.85 0.61
N ASP A 206 0.58 20.47 -0.50
CA ASP A 206 1.41 19.27 -0.63
C ASP A 206 2.88 19.46 -0.19
N TYR A 207 3.33 20.70 0.09
CA TYR A 207 4.76 21.03 0.02
C TYR A 207 5.51 21.14 1.35
N SER A 208 4.86 21.41 2.49
CA SER A 208 5.39 21.19 3.86
C SER A 208 4.71 21.99 4.97
N THR A 209 3.80 22.92 4.67
CA THR A 209 3.31 23.84 5.71
C THR A 209 2.11 23.26 6.47
N THR A 210 2.29 23.12 7.79
CA THR A 210 1.17 22.82 8.69
C THR A 210 0.26 24.03 8.75
N GLN A 211 -1.03 23.84 8.50
CA GLN A 211 -2.04 24.88 8.56
C GLN A 211 -2.74 24.83 9.91
N ASN A 212 -2.84 25.97 10.60
CA ASN A 212 -3.69 26.13 11.76
C ASN A 212 -4.96 26.86 11.31
N VAL A 213 -6.10 26.19 11.44
CA VAL A 213 -7.39 26.70 11.00
C VAL A 213 -8.43 26.62 12.10
N LYS A 214 -9.26 27.65 12.16
CA LYS A 214 -10.43 27.71 13.02
C LYS A 214 -11.68 27.62 12.16
N PHE A 215 -12.51 26.63 12.45
CA PHE A 215 -13.87 26.52 11.92
C PHE A 215 -14.85 27.04 12.94
N THR A 216 -15.71 27.95 12.53
CA THR A 216 -16.82 28.47 13.33
C THR A 216 -18.12 27.97 12.72
N MET A 217 -18.88 27.18 13.48
CA MET A 217 -20.10 26.49 13.09
C MET A 217 -21.15 26.65 14.19
N PRO A 218 -22.05 27.65 14.13
CA PRO A 218 -23.08 27.84 15.15
C PRO A 218 -24.02 26.64 15.31
N SER A 219 -24.21 25.87 14.23
CA SER A 219 -25.11 24.71 14.19
C SER A 219 -24.65 23.51 15.03
N ILE A 220 -23.42 23.52 15.56
CA ILE A 220 -22.86 22.40 16.34
C ILE A 220 -22.74 22.70 17.84
N VAL A 221 -23.19 23.87 18.31
CA VAL A 221 -23.13 24.23 19.73
C VAL A 221 -23.87 23.17 20.58
N GLY A 222 -23.21 22.70 21.64
CA GLY A 222 -23.70 21.65 22.53
C GLY A 222 -23.51 20.22 22.00
N MET A 223 -23.13 20.04 20.74
CA MET A 223 -22.95 18.72 20.14
C MET A 223 -21.57 18.13 20.47
N THR A 224 -21.48 16.80 20.49
CA THR A 224 -20.21 16.08 20.58
C THR A 224 -19.45 16.17 19.24
N ILE A 225 -18.12 16.18 19.26
CA ILE A 225 -17.27 16.14 18.07
C ILE A 225 -16.25 15.02 18.24
N LYS A 226 -16.17 14.10 17.27
CA LYS A 226 -15.22 12.98 17.25
C LYS A 226 -14.43 12.97 15.96
N ASP A 227 -13.12 12.80 16.04
CA ASP A 227 -12.25 12.67 14.88
C ASP A 227 -12.20 11.21 14.41
N LEU A 228 -12.79 10.87 13.27
CA LEU A 228 -12.84 9.51 12.75
C LEU A 228 -11.44 8.98 12.38
N LEU A 229 -10.52 9.86 11.97
CA LEU A 229 -9.18 9.47 11.53
C LEU A 229 -8.18 9.43 12.70
N ASP A 230 -8.39 10.23 13.75
CA ASP A 230 -7.72 10.03 15.05
C ASP A 230 -8.54 9.10 15.96
N ASN A 231 -8.90 7.93 15.43
CA ASN A 231 -9.47 6.82 16.20
C ASN A 231 -10.77 7.15 16.96
N ARG A 232 -11.65 7.96 16.37
CA ARG A 232 -12.88 8.46 16.99
C ARG A 232 -12.66 9.18 18.31
N ARG A 233 -11.46 9.71 18.54
CA ARG A 233 -11.14 10.49 19.74
C ARG A 233 -12.18 11.60 19.90
N VAL A 234 -12.75 11.69 21.09
CA VAL A 234 -13.64 12.81 21.45
C VAL A 234 -12.79 14.08 21.45
N TYR A 235 -12.99 14.90 20.43
CA TYR A 235 -12.35 16.19 20.29
C TYR A 235 -13.04 17.21 21.22
N SER A 236 -14.37 17.17 21.28
CA SER A 236 -15.17 17.92 22.25
C SER A 236 -16.40 17.13 22.67
N ALA A 237 -16.68 17.08 23.98
CA ALA A 237 -17.89 16.44 24.51
C ALA A 237 -19.12 17.38 24.45
N SER A 238 -18.90 18.68 24.28
CA SER A 238 -19.93 19.70 24.11
C SER A 238 -19.29 20.89 23.43
N SER A 239 -19.49 21.02 22.12
CA SER A 239 -18.91 22.08 21.32
C SER A 239 -19.45 23.46 21.72
N ASN A 240 -18.59 24.47 21.65
CA ASN A 240 -18.98 25.88 21.76
C ASN A 240 -19.25 26.52 20.39
N GLY A 241 -19.26 25.71 19.31
CA GLY A 241 -19.38 26.17 17.94
C GLY A 241 -18.03 26.38 17.23
N ASP A 242 -16.91 26.31 17.95
CA ASP A 242 -15.57 26.46 17.37
C ASP A 242 -14.82 25.12 17.32
N LEU A 243 -14.08 24.89 16.23
CA LEU A 243 -13.18 23.76 16.05
C LEU A 243 -11.82 24.27 15.54
N ILE A 244 -10.75 24.10 16.31
CA ILE A 244 -9.41 24.59 15.98
C ILE A 244 -8.50 23.39 15.68
N ILE A 245 -8.01 23.25 14.45
CA ILE A 245 -7.21 22.09 14.07
C ILE A 245 -5.90 22.50 13.42
N ASN A 246 -4.88 21.68 13.65
CA ASN A 246 -3.62 21.73 12.95
C ASN A 246 -3.60 20.60 11.92
N LEU A 247 -3.47 20.93 10.65
CA LEU A 247 -3.43 20.00 9.53
C LEU A 247 -2.03 20.01 8.93
N GLY A 248 -1.39 18.84 8.86
CA GLY A 248 -0.14 18.68 8.13
C GLY A 248 -0.31 18.88 6.61
N PRO A 249 0.78 18.81 5.84
CA PRO A 249 0.71 18.84 4.38
C PRO A 249 -0.10 17.67 3.83
N ASN A 250 -1.00 17.92 2.89
CA ASN A 250 -1.96 16.96 2.32
C ASN A 250 -2.79 16.18 3.37
N ASP A 251 -2.95 16.76 4.57
CA ASP A 251 -3.58 16.06 5.68
C ASP A 251 -5.10 16.12 5.58
N LEU A 252 -5.73 14.99 5.89
CA LEU A 252 -7.16 14.79 5.83
C LEU A 252 -7.72 14.53 7.23
N ARG A 253 -8.84 15.16 7.55
CA ARG A 253 -9.61 14.91 8.77
C ARG A 253 -11.09 14.75 8.44
N ILE A 254 -11.74 13.81 9.14
CA ILE A 254 -13.17 13.61 9.05
C ILE A 254 -13.71 13.57 10.46
N PHE A 255 -14.60 14.50 10.79
CA PHE A 255 -15.25 14.56 12.09
C PHE A 255 -16.68 14.07 12.00
N LEU A 256 -17.09 13.29 12.99
CA LEU A 256 -18.47 12.92 13.25
C LEU A 256 -18.99 13.77 14.41
N ILE A 257 -20.10 14.46 14.19
CA ILE A 257 -20.67 15.44 15.12
C ILE A 257 -22.02 14.93 15.61
N ASN A 258 -22.27 15.08 16.90
CA ASN A 258 -23.47 14.66 17.62
C ASN A 258 -23.67 13.14 17.69
N GLU A 259 -22.61 12.34 17.45
CA GLU A 259 -22.69 10.89 17.70
C GLU A 259 -22.87 10.63 19.21
N PRO A 260 -23.85 9.79 19.62
CA PRO A 260 -24.02 9.39 21.00
C PRO A 260 -22.71 8.91 21.64
N LEU A 261 -22.48 9.32 22.88
CA LEU A 261 -21.34 8.85 23.67
C LEU A 261 -21.63 7.42 24.14
N LYS A 262 -21.01 6.45 23.45
CA LYS A 262 -21.04 5.03 23.81
C LYS A 262 -19.62 4.49 23.88
N PRO A 263 -19.35 3.45 24.70
CA PRO A 263 -18.09 2.72 24.66
C PRO A 263 -17.79 2.25 23.25
N PHE A 264 -16.53 1.99 22.94
CA PHE A 264 -16.12 1.57 21.60
C PHE A 264 -15.05 0.49 21.68
N VAL A 265 -15.05 -0.38 20.67
CA VAL A 265 -14.07 -1.44 20.49
C VAL A 265 -13.81 -1.62 18.99
N GLN A 266 -12.53 -1.79 18.61
CA GLN A 266 -12.11 -2.05 17.23
C GLN A 266 -10.79 -2.80 17.22
N PHE A 267 -10.59 -3.64 16.21
CA PHE A 267 -9.30 -4.29 16.02
C PHE A 267 -8.23 -3.34 15.47
N VAL A 268 -7.00 -3.47 15.96
CA VAL A 268 -5.84 -2.72 15.48
C VAL A 268 -5.12 -3.56 14.43
N TYR A 269 -5.63 -3.54 13.20
CA TYR A 269 -4.95 -4.14 12.05
C TYR A 269 -4.93 -3.17 10.87
N ASP A 270 -3.80 -3.18 10.17
CA ASP A 270 -3.57 -2.54 8.87
C ASP A 270 -4.15 -3.36 7.70
N LYS A 271 -4.59 -4.60 7.97
CA LYS A 271 -5.11 -5.56 6.99
C LYS A 271 -6.57 -5.86 7.24
N THR A 272 -7.31 -6.10 6.16
CA THR A 272 -8.71 -6.51 6.17
C THR A 272 -8.95 -7.91 6.75
N ASN A 273 -7.95 -8.79 6.72
CA ASN A 273 -8.03 -10.14 7.27
C ASN A 273 -6.81 -10.49 8.14
N VAL A 274 -7.04 -11.33 9.17
CA VAL A 274 -5.96 -11.90 10.01
C VAL A 274 -5.74 -13.36 9.66
N ASP A 275 -4.47 -13.74 9.53
CA ASP A 275 -4.07 -15.11 9.20
C ASP A 275 -4.01 -15.93 10.49
N LEU A 276 -4.84 -16.96 10.60
CA LEU A 276 -4.84 -17.91 11.69
C LEU A 276 -4.24 -19.22 11.20
N VAL A 277 -3.04 -19.51 11.68
CA VAL A 277 -2.46 -20.85 11.59
C VAL A 277 -2.74 -21.54 12.92
N PRO A 278 -3.34 -22.74 12.94
CA PRO A 278 -3.41 -23.55 14.16
C PRO A 278 -2.00 -23.84 14.65
N ASP A 279 -1.57 -23.10 15.67
CA ASP A 279 -0.33 -23.31 16.41
C ASP A 279 -0.60 -23.38 17.92
N LEU A 280 0.39 -23.88 18.65
CA LEU A 280 0.29 -24.06 20.11
C LEU A 280 0.37 -22.74 20.89
N LYS A 281 0.85 -21.67 20.24
CA LYS A 281 1.09 -20.38 20.86
C LYS A 281 -0.21 -19.57 20.95
N GLY A 282 -1.11 -19.75 19.99
CA GLY A 282 -2.28 -18.93 19.81
C GLY A 282 -1.96 -17.62 19.09
N THR A 283 -2.96 -17.05 18.44
CA THR A 283 -2.81 -15.81 17.67
C THR A 283 -3.01 -14.61 18.56
N GLU A 284 -2.04 -13.68 18.56
CA GLU A 284 -2.15 -12.42 19.29
C GLU A 284 -3.02 -11.44 18.50
N VAL A 285 -4.05 -10.93 19.17
CA VAL A 285 -5.01 -10.00 18.59
C VAL A 285 -4.95 -8.68 19.35
N ALA A 286 -4.67 -7.59 18.62
CA ALA A 286 -4.63 -6.24 19.18
C ALA A 286 -6.00 -5.58 19.03
N ILE A 287 -6.53 -5.07 20.15
CA ILE A 287 -7.85 -4.43 20.21
C ILE A 287 -7.71 -3.06 20.85
N LYS A 288 -8.24 -2.06 20.17
CA LYS A 288 -8.43 -0.71 20.66
C LYS A 288 -9.78 -0.60 21.36
N PHE A 289 -9.81 0.16 22.44
CA PHE A 289 -11.03 0.46 23.18
C PHE A 289 -11.08 1.93 23.62
N ASP A 290 -12.29 2.46 23.74
CA ASP A 290 -12.57 3.72 24.41
C ASP A 290 -13.75 3.50 25.37
N THR A 291 -13.48 3.73 26.65
CA THR A 291 -14.48 3.66 27.74
C THR A 291 -14.58 4.99 28.50
N SER A 292 -14.04 6.07 27.93
CA SER A 292 -14.04 7.42 28.52
C SER A 292 -15.45 8.00 28.75
N THR A 293 -16.44 7.41 28.08
CA THR A 293 -17.88 7.70 28.24
C THR A 293 -18.46 7.11 29.53
N THR A 294 -17.72 6.25 30.23
CA THR A 294 -18.11 5.68 31.51
C THR A 294 -17.59 6.53 32.69
N PRO A 295 -18.27 6.52 33.85
CA PRO A 295 -17.77 7.13 35.07
C PRO A 295 -16.31 6.77 35.37
N ALA A 296 -15.53 7.76 35.80
CA ALA A 296 -14.10 7.58 36.07
C ALA A 296 -13.85 6.40 37.03
N GLY A 297 -13.01 5.45 36.61
CA GLY A 297 -12.67 4.26 37.39
C GLY A 297 -13.58 3.04 37.15
N GLN A 298 -14.64 3.18 36.37
CA GLN A 298 -15.49 2.05 36.00
C GLN A 298 -14.77 1.11 35.05
N ARG A 299 -14.73 -0.19 35.39
CA ARG A 299 -14.11 -1.23 34.55
C ARG A 299 -15.15 -1.80 33.59
N CYS A 300 -14.78 -1.89 32.32
CA CYS A 300 -15.53 -2.62 31.31
C CYS A 300 -14.87 -3.96 31.02
N VAL A 301 -15.66 -4.96 30.63
CA VAL A 301 -15.17 -6.26 30.18
C VAL A 301 -14.97 -6.21 28.67
N LEU A 302 -13.73 -6.34 28.23
CA LEU A 302 -13.41 -6.59 26.83
C LEU A 302 -13.27 -8.10 26.61
N LYS A 303 -14.03 -8.64 25.66
CA LYS A 303 -14.04 -10.05 25.29
C LYS A 303 -13.74 -10.19 23.80
N VAL A 304 -12.86 -11.12 23.45
CA VAL A 304 -12.50 -11.44 22.07
C VAL A 304 -12.78 -12.92 21.84
N GLU A 305 -13.44 -13.22 20.73
CA GLU A 305 -13.83 -14.58 20.36
C GLU A 305 -13.50 -14.84 18.89
N LEU A 306 -13.11 -16.07 18.56
CA LEU A 306 -13.09 -16.58 17.19
C LEU A 306 -14.37 -17.39 16.96
N LEU A 307 -15.17 -16.99 15.97
CA LEU A 307 -16.42 -17.65 15.60
C LEU A 307 -16.40 -18.10 14.15
N SER A 308 -17.25 -19.08 13.84
CA SER A 308 -17.62 -19.42 12.46
C SER A 308 -19.00 -18.87 12.11
N GLU A 309 -19.17 -18.35 10.90
CA GLU A 309 -20.47 -17.90 10.40
C GLU A 309 -21.44 -19.08 10.20
N ASP A 310 -20.91 -20.27 9.87
CA ASP A 310 -21.71 -21.43 9.50
C ASP A 310 -22.37 -22.13 10.70
N ASP A 311 -21.70 -22.16 11.86
CA ASP A 311 -22.16 -22.92 13.04
C ASP A 311 -22.29 -22.08 14.33
N ASN A 312 -21.88 -20.81 14.31
CA ASN A 312 -21.82 -19.92 15.49
C ASN A 312 -21.04 -20.48 16.69
N LYS A 313 -20.20 -21.51 16.50
CA LYS A 313 -19.37 -22.08 17.56
C LYS A 313 -18.22 -21.13 17.90
N VAL A 314 -17.89 -21.03 19.19
CA VAL A 314 -16.71 -20.29 19.67
C VAL A 314 -15.51 -21.23 19.71
N TYR A 315 -14.54 -21.00 18.83
CA TYR A 315 -13.33 -21.84 18.70
C TYR A 315 -12.17 -21.38 19.58
N ALA A 316 -12.17 -20.11 19.96
CA ALA A 316 -11.21 -19.52 20.88
C ALA A 316 -11.85 -18.32 21.59
N LYS A 317 -11.46 -18.05 22.84
CA LYS A 317 -11.93 -16.88 23.59
C LYS A 317 -10.87 -16.34 24.54
N GLY A 318 -10.87 -15.03 24.71
CA GLY A 318 -10.09 -14.31 25.72
C GLY A 318 -10.90 -13.16 26.29
N ALA A 319 -10.62 -12.77 27.53
CA ALA A 319 -11.27 -11.63 28.16
C ALA A 319 -10.32 -10.89 29.10
N THR A 320 -10.47 -9.56 29.16
CA THR A 320 -9.70 -8.69 30.04
C THR A 320 -10.55 -7.51 30.52
N TYR A 321 -10.11 -6.84 31.58
CA TYR A 321 -10.74 -5.61 32.06
C TYR A 321 -10.02 -4.40 31.49
N VAL A 322 -10.80 -3.44 31.00
CA VAL A 322 -10.30 -2.19 30.41
C VAL A 322 -10.97 -0.98 31.04
N ASN A 323 -10.25 0.15 31.05
CA ASN A 323 -10.72 1.46 31.53
C ASN A 323 -9.93 2.55 30.79
N GLY A 324 -10.58 3.69 30.52
CA GLY A 324 -10.04 4.81 29.77
C GLY A 324 -9.97 4.53 28.28
N ILE A 325 -8.98 5.15 27.63
CA ILE A 325 -8.69 5.03 26.20
C ILE A 325 -7.37 4.31 26.05
N GLY A 326 -7.32 3.30 25.19
CA GLY A 326 -6.08 2.58 24.95
C GLY A 326 -6.25 1.41 23.99
N TRP A 327 -5.26 0.54 23.97
CA TRP A 327 -5.30 -0.73 23.28
C TRP A 327 -4.72 -1.82 24.17
N THR A 328 -5.11 -3.05 23.91
CA THR A 328 -4.62 -4.24 24.61
C THR A 328 -4.45 -5.38 23.63
N LYS A 329 -3.67 -6.39 24.02
CA LYS A 329 -3.42 -7.60 23.24
C LYS A 329 -4.06 -8.77 23.96
N THR A 330 -4.71 -9.64 23.21
CA THR A 330 -5.27 -10.90 23.70
C THR A 330 -4.79 -12.03 22.83
N THR A 331 -4.17 -13.04 23.42
CA THR A 331 -3.78 -14.26 22.73
C THR A 331 -4.95 -15.24 22.71
N LEU A 332 -5.36 -15.67 21.52
CA LEU A 332 -6.43 -16.63 21.30
C LEU A 332 -5.85 -17.97 20.88
N LYS A 333 -6.06 -19.01 21.68
CA LYS A 333 -5.69 -20.39 21.36
C LYS A 333 -6.89 -21.14 20.83
N LEU A 334 -6.73 -21.82 19.70
CA LEU A 334 -7.72 -22.74 19.15
C LEU A 334 -7.79 -23.98 20.04
N THR A 335 -8.92 -24.20 20.72
CA THR A 335 -9.06 -25.30 21.69
C THR A 335 -9.58 -26.61 21.11
N ASP A 336 -10.09 -26.60 19.86
CA ASP A 336 -10.80 -27.72 19.22
C ASP A 336 -10.31 -27.97 17.77
N TYR A 337 -8.99 -27.87 17.53
CA TYR A 337 -8.43 -28.19 16.21
C TYR A 337 -8.41 -29.71 15.98
N SER A 338 -9.50 -30.27 15.47
CA SER A 338 -9.53 -31.64 14.96
C SER A 338 -9.54 -31.62 13.43
N ILE A 339 -8.51 -32.23 12.85
CA ILE A 339 -8.38 -32.53 11.40
C ILE A 339 -9.53 -33.39 10.83
N LYS A 340 -10.32 -34.04 11.71
CA LYS A 340 -11.50 -34.84 11.35
C LYS A 340 -12.79 -34.03 11.43
N ASN A 341 -12.75 -32.81 11.97
CA ASN A 341 -13.91 -31.94 12.06
C ASN A 341 -14.20 -31.36 10.66
N SER A 342 -15.25 -31.85 10.02
CA SER A 342 -15.69 -31.39 8.70
C SER A 342 -16.11 -29.92 8.65
N LEU A 343 -16.31 -29.28 9.80
CA LEU A 343 -16.64 -27.85 9.92
C LEU A 343 -15.38 -26.98 10.00
N TYR A 344 -14.23 -27.57 10.33
CA TYR A 344 -12.95 -26.89 10.14
C TYR A 344 -12.72 -26.84 8.63
N LEU A 345 -12.73 -25.65 8.03
CA LEU A 345 -12.63 -25.41 6.57
C LEU A 345 -11.59 -24.32 6.31
N SER A 346 -10.58 -24.59 5.48
CA SER A 346 -9.63 -23.54 5.10
C SER A 346 -10.39 -22.45 4.32
N SER A 347 -9.99 -21.19 4.49
CA SER A 347 -10.64 -20.08 3.79
C SER A 347 -9.61 -19.11 3.28
N SER A 348 -9.43 -19.10 1.96
CA SER A 348 -8.56 -18.15 1.26
C SER A 348 -9.12 -16.72 1.26
N GLN A 349 -10.45 -16.59 1.43
CA GLN A 349 -11.15 -15.30 1.41
C GLN A 349 -11.63 -14.82 2.80
N GLY A 350 -11.52 -15.67 3.83
CA GLY A 350 -11.79 -15.29 5.23
C GLY A 350 -13.26 -15.23 5.63
N GLN A 351 -14.13 -15.84 4.83
CA GLN A 351 -15.58 -15.70 4.96
C GLN A 351 -16.20 -16.69 5.96
N HIS A 352 -15.52 -17.79 6.27
CA HIS A 352 -16.06 -18.78 7.20
C HIS A 352 -15.80 -18.43 8.67
N TYR A 353 -14.76 -17.64 8.95
CA TYR A 353 -14.31 -17.37 10.31
C TYR A 353 -14.09 -15.88 10.53
N TYR A 354 -14.47 -15.39 11.71
CA TYR A 354 -14.25 -14.01 12.09
C TYR A 354 -13.93 -13.90 13.58
N TYR A 355 -13.06 -12.95 13.90
CA TYR A 355 -12.92 -12.48 15.27
C TYR A 355 -14.06 -11.53 15.61
N ARG A 356 -14.61 -11.66 16.80
CA ARG A 356 -15.52 -10.68 17.41
C ARG A 356 -14.89 -10.14 18.68
N ALA A 357 -14.56 -8.85 18.66
CA ALA A 357 -14.24 -8.10 19.87
C ALA A 357 -15.52 -7.45 20.37
N SER A 358 -15.84 -7.61 21.65
CA SER A 358 -17.02 -7.03 22.29
C SER A 358 -16.62 -6.38 23.60
N ILE A 359 -17.19 -5.20 23.88
CA ILE A 359 -16.98 -4.48 25.12
C ILE A 359 -18.30 -4.29 25.85
N LYS A 360 -18.35 -4.72 27.10
CA LYS A 360 -19.50 -4.60 27.98
C LYS A 360 -19.16 -3.70 29.17
N CYS A 361 -19.84 -2.56 29.24
CA CYS A 361 -19.74 -1.61 30.35
C CYS A 361 -21.06 -1.59 31.14
N PRO A 362 -21.05 -1.37 32.46
CA PRO A 362 -22.29 -1.18 33.22
C PRO A 362 -23.11 0.01 32.65
N ASN A 363 -24.42 -0.18 32.49
CA ASN A 363 -25.39 0.79 31.96
C ASN A 363 -25.25 1.17 30.48
N PHE A 364 -24.42 0.46 29.71
CA PHE A 364 -24.31 0.63 28.27
C PHE A 364 -24.58 -0.70 27.54
N ASP A 365 -25.18 -0.61 26.36
CA ASP A 365 -25.32 -1.77 25.48
C ASP A 365 -23.95 -2.28 25.04
N THR A 366 -23.85 -3.60 24.89
CA THR A 366 -22.60 -4.23 24.44
C THR A 366 -22.29 -3.76 23.03
N GLN A 367 -21.10 -3.19 22.84
CA GLN A 367 -20.61 -2.82 21.51
C GLN A 367 -19.69 -3.91 21.00
N SER A 368 -19.69 -4.13 19.69
CA SER A 368 -18.84 -5.14 19.06
C SER A 368 -18.27 -4.69 17.73
N SER A 369 -17.09 -5.20 17.42
CA SER A 369 -16.43 -5.12 16.12
C SER A 369 -16.12 -6.54 15.66
N THR A 370 -16.22 -6.77 14.36
CA THR A 370 -15.80 -8.02 13.73
C THR A 370 -14.59 -7.80 12.82
N LEU A 371 -13.83 -8.86 12.58
CA LEU A 371 -12.72 -8.89 11.64
C LEU A 371 -12.62 -10.28 11.03
N ASN A 372 -12.62 -10.36 9.71
CA ASN A 372 -12.56 -11.62 8.99
C ASN A 372 -11.20 -12.31 9.19
N VAL A 373 -11.21 -13.63 9.22
CA VAL A 373 -10.04 -14.45 9.54
C VAL A 373 -9.78 -15.44 8.40
N LEU A 374 -8.59 -15.37 7.81
CA LEU A 374 -8.11 -16.42 6.90
C LEU A 374 -7.62 -17.59 7.73
N LEU A 375 -8.21 -18.76 7.51
CA LEU A 375 -7.79 -19.99 8.17
C LEU A 375 -6.91 -20.80 7.22
N SER A 376 -5.66 -21.05 7.62
CA SER A 376 -4.69 -21.82 6.85
C SER A 376 -4.56 -23.25 7.38
N TRP A 377 -4.40 -24.20 6.47
CA TRP A 377 -4.18 -25.61 6.80
C TRP A 377 -2.72 -25.99 6.54
N PRO A 378 -1.93 -26.22 7.62
CA PRO A 378 -0.50 -26.47 7.46
C PRO A 378 -0.20 -27.80 6.78
N VAL A 379 -0.81 -28.90 7.24
CA VAL A 379 -0.55 -30.26 6.76
C VAL A 379 -1.77 -31.16 7.04
N GLN A 380 -2.29 -31.86 6.02
CA GLN A 380 -3.37 -32.84 6.15
C GLN A 380 -3.08 -34.10 5.30
N PRO A 381 -2.91 -35.29 5.90
CA PRO A 381 -2.84 -36.54 5.14
C PRO A 381 -4.23 -36.99 4.69
N LYS A 382 -4.33 -37.46 3.44
CA LYS A 382 -5.58 -38.03 2.91
C LYS A 382 -5.89 -39.40 3.53
N THR A 383 -4.86 -40.21 3.75
CA THR A 383 -5.00 -41.55 4.34
C THR A 383 -3.68 -41.90 5.00
N LEU A 384 -3.73 -42.52 6.18
CA LEU A 384 -2.55 -43.02 6.88
C LEU A 384 -2.54 -44.55 6.86
N PRO A 385 -1.36 -45.17 6.72
CA PRO A 385 -1.24 -46.62 6.86
C PRO A 385 -1.33 -47.02 8.33
N THR A 386 -1.96 -48.17 8.57
CA THR A 386 -2.16 -48.75 9.90
C THR A 386 -0.98 -49.61 10.38
N SER A 387 -0.01 -49.85 9.51
CA SER A 387 1.24 -50.53 9.87
C SER A 387 2.30 -50.20 8.83
N VAL A 388 3.55 -50.34 9.23
CA VAL A 388 4.70 -50.17 8.34
C VAL A 388 5.66 -51.35 8.48
N GLN A 389 6.39 -51.66 7.41
CA GLN A 389 7.39 -52.71 7.39
C GLN A 389 8.80 -52.11 7.27
N ALA A 390 9.76 -52.68 7.98
CA ALA A 390 11.15 -52.27 7.93
C ALA A 390 11.67 -52.31 6.48
N ASN A 391 12.38 -51.24 6.09
CA ASN A 391 13.03 -51.04 4.79
C ASN A 391 12.08 -51.05 3.57
N GLN A 392 10.76 -50.90 3.78
CA GLN A 392 9.78 -50.77 2.70
C GLN A 392 9.29 -49.33 2.59
N PRO A 393 9.42 -48.65 1.44
CA PRO A 393 8.93 -47.30 1.26
C PRO A 393 7.41 -47.21 1.46
N VAL A 394 6.98 -46.21 2.22
CA VAL A 394 5.58 -45.93 2.53
C VAL A 394 5.23 -44.55 1.99
N GLY A 395 4.32 -44.51 1.02
CA GLY A 395 3.82 -43.27 0.42
C GLY A 395 2.56 -42.76 1.11
N THR A 396 2.55 -41.48 1.49
CA THR A 396 1.36 -40.78 2.01
C THR A 396 1.09 -39.55 1.16
N MET A 397 -0.15 -39.38 0.70
CA MET A 397 -0.56 -38.13 0.05
C MET A 397 -0.88 -37.10 1.13
N ILE A 398 -0.08 -36.03 1.16
CA ILE A 398 -0.27 -34.89 2.02
C ILE A 398 -0.85 -33.74 1.21
N GLN A 399 -1.78 -33.01 1.81
CA GLN A 399 -2.40 -31.81 1.26
C GLN A 399 -2.16 -30.65 2.22
N TRP A 400 -2.08 -29.44 1.67
CA TRP A 400 -2.00 -28.20 2.44
C TRP A 400 -2.79 -27.13 1.70
N GLU A 401 -3.35 -26.19 2.44
CA GLU A 401 -4.21 -25.16 1.86
C GLU A 401 -3.94 -23.80 2.49
N ASN A 402 -3.93 -22.79 1.64
CA ASN A 402 -3.88 -21.38 2.02
C ASN A 402 -2.70 -21.02 2.93
N LEU A 403 -1.54 -21.67 2.74
CA LEU A 403 -0.31 -21.36 3.47
C LEU A 403 0.14 -19.95 3.16
N LEU A 404 -0.05 -19.04 4.11
CA LEU A 404 0.37 -17.66 4.00
C LEU A 404 1.81 -17.51 4.52
N PRO A 405 2.68 -16.77 3.81
CA PRO A 405 2.37 -15.87 2.69
C PRO A 405 2.34 -16.53 1.30
N ILE A 406 2.62 -17.83 1.16
CA ILE A 406 2.73 -18.50 -0.16
C ILE A 406 1.46 -18.40 -1.02
N SER A 407 0.26 -18.45 -0.44
CA SER A 407 -1.00 -18.33 -1.19
C SER A 407 -1.23 -16.93 -1.76
N ARG A 408 -0.75 -15.86 -1.09
CA ARG A 408 -0.73 -14.50 -1.66
C ARG A 408 0.15 -14.42 -2.91
N LEU A 409 1.17 -15.28 -3.02
CA LEU A 409 2.05 -15.32 -4.20
C LEU A 409 1.37 -15.95 -5.41
N GLY A 410 0.45 -16.89 -5.19
CA GLY A 410 -0.37 -17.45 -6.27
C GLY A 410 -1.37 -16.44 -6.82
N ALA A 411 -1.92 -15.58 -5.95
CA ALA A 411 -2.88 -14.53 -6.31
C ALA A 411 -2.22 -13.22 -6.80
N PHE A 412 -0.99 -12.94 -6.37
CA PHE A 412 -0.24 -11.73 -6.72
C PHE A 412 1.22 -12.09 -7.00
N GLN A 413 1.52 -12.51 -8.23
CA GLN A 413 2.91 -12.69 -8.67
C GLN A 413 3.63 -11.36 -8.94
N GLY A 414 2.97 -10.21 -8.70
CA GLY A 414 3.53 -8.88 -8.93
C GLY A 414 4.02 -8.66 -10.37
N VAL A 415 4.56 -7.48 -10.64
CA VAL A 415 5.28 -7.22 -11.89
C VAL A 415 6.77 -7.33 -11.61
N VAL A 416 7.48 -8.16 -12.38
CA VAL A 416 8.95 -8.21 -12.38
C VAL A 416 9.46 -7.07 -13.26
N ALA A 417 10.17 -6.12 -12.68
CA ALA A 417 10.89 -5.10 -13.43
C ALA A 417 12.21 -5.65 -13.96
N VAL A 418 12.43 -5.54 -15.26
CA VAL A 418 13.72 -5.78 -15.90
C VAL A 418 14.35 -4.43 -16.21
N TRP A 419 15.48 -4.11 -15.57
CA TRP A 419 16.10 -2.80 -15.71
C TRP A 419 16.96 -2.71 -16.98
N ASN A 420 16.56 -1.84 -17.91
CA ASN A 420 17.29 -1.56 -19.13
C ASN A 420 18.02 -0.20 -19.04
N SER A 421 19.31 -0.25 -18.71
CA SER A 421 20.14 0.95 -18.58
C SER A 421 20.93 1.27 -19.86
N SER A 422 20.63 2.42 -20.47
CA SER A 422 21.47 3.02 -21.50
C SER A 422 22.87 3.37 -20.98
N LYS A 423 23.00 3.77 -19.70
CA LYS A 423 24.30 4.06 -19.06
C LYS A 423 25.21 2.83 -19.06
N THR A 424 24.63 1.65 -18.74
CA THR A 424 25.36 0.38 -18.85
C THR A 424 25.64 0.06 -20.31
N ALA A 425 24.69 0.24 -21.23
CA ALA A 425 24.88 -0.02 -22.66
C ALA A 425 26.00 0.81 -23.30
N LEU A 426 26.31 2.00 -22.76
CA LEU A 426 27.44 2.83 -23.19
C LEU A 426 28.80 2.20 -22.86
N VAL A 427 28.88 1.41 -21.79
CA VAL A 427 30.11 0.76 -21.31
C VAL A 427 30.19 -0.70 -21.76
N ASP A 428 29.05 -1.39 -21.80
CA ASP A 428 28.89 -2.77 -22.26
C ASP A 428 27.83 -2.83 -23.38
N PRO A 429 28.25 -2.83 -24.67
CA PRO A 429 27.34 -2.90 -25.80
C PRO A 429 26.46 -4.15 -25.84
N SER A 430 26.79 -5.19 -25.07
CA SER A 430 25.99 -6.42 -24.98
C SER A 430 24.79 -6.31 -24.03
N HIS A 431 24.67 -5.20 -23.29
CA HIS A 431 23.63 -4.97 -22.28
C HIS A 431 22.21 -5.18 -22.81
N TYR A 432 21.85 -4.60 -23.96
CA TYR A 432 20.52 -4.80 -24.54
C TYR A 432 20.23 -6.25 -24.91
N GLY A 433 21.25 -7.00 -25.33
CA GLY A 433 21.15 -8.44 -25.55
C GLY A 433 20.87 -9.19 -24.25
N LYS A 434 21.53 -8.84 -23.15
CA LYS A 434 21.29 -9.42 -21.81
C LYS A 434 19.87 -9.16 -21.33
N VAL A 435 19.35 -7.94 -21.52
CA VAL A 435 17.95 -7.58 -21.20
C VAL A 435 16.97 -8.46 -21.97
N GLN A 436 17.17 -8.65 -23.27
CA GLN A 436 16.32 -9.53 -24.08
C GLN A 436 16.39 -10.98 -23.61
N ARG A 437 17.58 -11.49 -23.25
CA ARG A 437 17.71 -12.86 -22.75
C ARG A 437 17.02 -13.08 -21.41
N VAL A 438 17.03 -12.08 -20.52
CA VAL A 438 16.23 -12.13 -19.28
C VAL A 438 14.74 -12.18 -19.62
N ALA A 439 14.27 -11.39 -20.59
CA ALA A 439 12.89 -11.43 -21.04
C ALA A 439 12.50 -12.82 -21.58
N ASP A 440 13.27 -13.38 -22.51
CA ASP A 440 13.04 -14.71 -23.09
C ASP A 440 13.03 -15.82 -22.01
N LEU A 441 13.91 -15.68 -21.02
CA LEU A 441 14.01 -16.60 -19.89
C LEU A 441 12.78 -16.51 -18.96
N LEU A 442 12.32 -15.30 -18.63
CA LEU A 442 11.10 -15.08 -17.85
C LEU A 442 9.89 -15.66 -18.59
N GLU A 443 9.77 -15.44 -19.90
CA GLU A 443 8.73 -16.05 -20.73
C GLU A 443 8.82 -17.58 -20.70
N SER A 444 10.02 -18.15 -20.75
CA SER A 444 10.22 -19.60 -20.72
C SER A 444 9.74 -20.27 -19.42
N ILE A 445 9.68 -19.52 -18.31
CA ILE A 445 9.19 -19.98 -17.01
C ILE A 445 7.77 -19.50 -16.70
N GLY A 446 7.09 -18.90 -17.69
CA GLY A 446 5.65 -18.63 -17.67
C GLY A 446 5.24 -17.17 -17.54
N TYR A 447 6.18 -16.21 -17.45
CA TYR A 447 5.83 -14.79 -17.39
C TYR A 447 5.33 -14.26 -18.74
N THR A 448 4.45 -13.26 -18.70
CA THR A 448 4.00 -12.55 -19.89
C THR A 448 4.49 -11.10 -19.86
N HIS A 449 4.93 -10.59 -21.01
CA HIS A 449 5.34 -9.19 -21.15
C HIS A 449 4.15 -8.24 -20.95
N SER A 450 4.26 -7.32 -19.98
CA SER A 450 3.30 -6.25 -19.73
C SER A 450 3.69 -4.99 -20.49
N ARG A 451 2.72 -4.33 -21.13
CA ARG A 451 2.92 -3.06 -21.84
C ARG A 451 2.80 -1.82 -20.95
N MET A 452 2.51 -1.98 -19.64
CA MET A 452 2.19 -0.90 -18.67
C MET A 452 1.48 0.31 -19.29
N VAL A 453 0.17 0.18 -19.50
CA VAL A 453 -0.72 1.35 -19.57
C VAL A 453 -1.24 1.55 -18.14
N ALA A 454 -1.22 2.78 -17.64
CA ALA A 454 -1.53 3.14 -16.25
C ALA A 454 -2.67 2.31 -15.65
N TRP A 455 -2.39 1.66 -14.50
CA TRP A 455 -3.34 1.10 -13.53
C TRP A 455 -4.68 0.60 -14.11
N ASP A 456 -4.65 -0.47 -14.90
CA ASP A 456 -5.88 -1.23 -15.16
C ASP A 456 -6.16 -2.11 -13.92
N GLU A 457 -7.29 -1.88 -13.26
CA GLU A 457 -7.77 -2.62 -12.08
C GLU A 457 -7.99 -4.13 -12.34
N GLY A 458 -7.68 -4.63 -13.55
CA GLY A 458 -7.74 -6.04 -13.95
C GLY A 458 -6.39 -6.78 -14.00
N LEU A 459 -5.26 -6.17 -13.61
CA LEU A 459 -3.94 -6.83 -13.68
C LEU A 459 -3.81 -8.09 -12.80
N GLN A 460 -4.73 -8.33 -11.85
CA GLN A 460 -4.77 -9.53 -11.02
C GLN A 460 -5.12 -10.80 -11.83
N ASP A 461 -5.80 -10.66 -12.98
CA ASP A 461 -6.26 -11.79 -13.79
C ASP A 461 -5.23 -12.27 -14.83
N TYR A 462 -4.14 -11.52 -15.05
CA TYR A 462 -3.19 -11.79 -16.14
C TYR A 462 -2.00 -12.69 -15.77
N GLY A 463 -1.96 -13.25 -14.56
CA GLY A 463 -0.89 -14.15 -14.11
C GLY A 463 0.47 -13.44 -13.91
N PRO A 464 1.60 -14.15 -14.00
CA PRO A 464 2.93 -13.56 -13.80
C PRO A 464 3.28 -12.58 -14.91
N LEU A 465 3.58 -11.33 -14.56
CA LEU A 465 3.92 -10.28 -15.52
C LEU A 465 5.36 -9.79 -15.34
N TYR A 466 6.00 -9.37 -16.43
CA TYR A 466 7.25 -8.61 -16.39
C TYR A 466 7.18 -7.37 -17.27
N HIS A 467 7.94 -6.33 -16.92
CA HIS A 467 8.05 -5.10 -17.70
C HIS A 467 9.51 -4.66 -17.82
N VAL A 468 9.90 -4.22 -19.02
CA VAL A 468 11.25 -3.71 -19.30
C VAL A 468 11.26 -2.19 -19.12
N PHE A 469 11.90 -1.72 -18.05
CA PHE A 469 12.00 -0.30 -17.74
C PHE A 469 13.25 0.31 -18.37
N ASN A 470 13.10 1.46 -19.03
CA ASN A 470 14.19 2.13 -19.73
C ASN A 470 14.55 3.45 -19.03
N ASP A 471 15.85 3.72 -18.86
CA ASP A 471 16.34 4.99 -18.30
C ASP A 471 16.31 6.18 -19.27
N THR A 472 15.92 5.95 -20.54
CA THR A 472 16.00 6.94 -21.64
C THR A 472 14.67 7.41 -22.20
N VAL A 473 13.54 6.85 -21.80
CA VAL A 473 12.24 7.17 -22.41
C VAL A 473 11.67 8.45 -21.78
N PRO A 474 11.57 9.58 -22.53
CA PRO A 474 10.99 10.84 -22.02
C PRO A 474 9.45 10.77 -21.89
N ASN A 475 8.85 9.74 -22.49
CA ASN A 475 7.41 9.50 -22.56
C ASN A 475 6.91 8.43 -21.57
N ASP A 476 7.74 8.01 -20.60
CA ASP A 476 7.23 7.37 -19.40
C ASP A 476 6.39 8.42 -18.66
N PRO A 477 5.14 8.15 -18.25
CA PRO A 477 4.27 9.10 -17.54
C PRO A 477 4.90 9.73 -16.29
N THR A 478 6.04 9.22 -15.81
CA THR A 478 6.79 9.74 -14.67
C THR A 478 7.82 10.84 -14.98
N GLY A 479 8.19 11.06 -16.24
CA GLY A 479 9.16 12.10 -16.64
C GLY A 479 10.55 12.01 -15.97
N LYS A 480 10.90 10.88 -15.35
CA LYS A 480 12.19 10.68 -14.66
C LYS A 480 12.71 9.28 -14.95
N GLY A 481 13.58 9.16 -15.95
CA GLY A 481 14.31 7.93 -16.33
C GLY A 481 15.35 7.46 -15.31
N ASP A 482 15.02 7.44 -14.02
CA ASP A 482 15.86 6.89 -12.94
C ASP A 482 15.00 5.96 -12.06
N LEU A 483 15.63 5.00 -11.37
CA LEU A 483 15.00 4.11 -10.36
C LEU A 483 14.41 4.88 -9.16
N SER A 484 13.32 5.64 -9.33
CA SER A 484 12.74 6.51 -8.30
C SER A 484 11.98 5.71 -7.23
N VAL A 485 12.38 5.85 -5.96
CA VAL A 485 11.81 5.11 -4.82
C VAL A 485 10.28 5.21 -4.75
N LYS A 486 9.71 6.42 -4.85
CA LYS A 486 8.26 6.63 -4.62
C LYS A 486 7.37 5.92 -5.64
N TYR A 487 7.80 5.79 -6.89
CA TYR A 487 6.95 5.19 -7.93
C TYR A 487 7.25 3.70 -8.12
N PHE A 488 8.54 3.33 -8.14
CA PHE A 488 8.93 1.93 -8.29
C PHE A 488 8.52 1.11 -7.09
N ALA A 489 8.67 1.62 -5.87
CA ALA A 489 8.43 0.79 -4.69
C ALA A 489 6.93 0.57 -4.39
N ASP A 490 6.04 1.43 -4.92
CA ASP A 490 4.59 1.24 -4.82
C ASP A 490 4.07 0.23 -5.86
N LEU A 491 4.74 0.08 -7.02
CA LEU A 491 4.27 -0.71 -8.17
C LEU A 491 5.05 -2.02 -8.39
N ILE A 492 6.36 -1.98 -8.15
CA ILE A 492 7.31 -3.03 -8.44
C ILE A 492 7.83 -3.55 -7.11
N ARG A 493 7.78 -4.87 -6.93
CA ARG A 493 8.34 -5.56 -5.75
C ARG A 493 9.58 -6.39 -6.11
N PHE A 494 9.76 -6.67 -7.39
CA PHE A 494 10.82 -7.56 -7.87
C PHE A 494 11.55 -6.87 -8.99
N ILE A 495 12.87 -6.69 -8.84
CA ILE A 495 13.71 -6.09 -9.87
C ILE A 495 14.84 -7.05 -10.25
N VAL A 496 15.00 -7.24 -11.55
CA VAL A 496 16.11 -7.95 -12.16
C VAL A 496 17.03 -6.92 -12.82
N LEU A 497 18.32 -7.04 -12.55
CA LEU A 497 19.40 -6.22 -13.09
C LEU A 497 20.21 -7.09 -14.07
N PRO A 498 19.91 -7.06 -15.38
CA PRO A 498 20.61 -7.85 -16.39
C PRO A 498 22.00 -7.25 -16.66
N GLY A 499 23.06 -7.79 -16.06
CA GLY A 499 24.43 -7.29 -16.30
C GLY A 499 24.65 -5.80 -16.00
N VAL A 500 23.84 -5.18 -15.14
CA VAL A 500 23.84 -3.72 -14.90
C VAL A 500 25.10 -3.31 -14.15
N SER A 501 26.14 -2.93 -14.89
CA SER A 501 27.44 -2.56 -14.35
C SER A 501 27.54 -1.07 -13.99
N VAL A 502 26.72 -0.22 -14.62
CA VAL A 502 26.68 1.22 -14.41
C VAL A 502 25.37 1.62 -13.75
N LEU A 503 25.45 2.30 -12.60
CA LEU A 503 24.32 2.97 -11.94
C LEU A 503 24.74 4.38 -11.59
N SER A 504 23.85 5.36 -11.72
CA SER A 504 24.10 6.69 -11.18
C SER A 504 24.15 6.65 -9.64
N ASP A 505 24.81 7.64 -9.03
CA ASP A 505 24.79 7.78 -7.57
C ASP A 505 23.36 7.86 -7.02
N ARG A 506 22.45 8.47 -7.78
CA ARG A 506 21.02 8.56 -7.43
C ARG A 506 20.32 7.19 -7.49
N GLU A 507 20.51 6.42 -8.56
CA GLU A 507 19.91 5.08 -8.70
C GLU A 507 20.42 4.11 -7.64
N ALA A 508 21.73 4.11 -7.38
CA ALA A 508 22.32 3.30 -6.32
C ALA A 508 21.78 3.70 -4.94
N ASN A 509 21.66 5.01 -4.67
CA ASN A 509 21.05 5.49 -3.43
C ASN A 509 19.57 5.10 -3.31
N ASN A 510 18.81 5.12 -4.41
CA ASN A 510 17.41 4.73 -4.40
C ASN A 510 17.23 3.22 -4.12
N LEU A 511 18.05 2.35 -4.72
CA LEU A 511 18.07 0.93 -4.37
C LEU A 511 18.43 0.73 -2.89
N ASN A 512 19.36 1.53 -2.36
CA ASN A 512 19.72 1.48 -0.94
C ASN A 512 18.57 1.92 -0.01
N ILE A 513 17.85 2.98 -0.37
CA ILE A 513 16.66 3.43 0.39
C ILE A 513 15.59 2.35 0.34
N TRP A 514 15.35 1.79 -0.85
CA TRP A 514 14.34 0.76 -1.04
C TRP A 514 14.67 -0.51 -0.23
N ALA A 515 15.94 -0.93 -0.23
CA ALA A 515 16.45 -2.05 0.56
C ALA A 515 16.34 -1.87 2.08
N LYS A 516 16.33 -0.62 2.58
CA LYS A 516 16.28 -0.29 4.01
C LYS A 516 14.89 0.10 4.51
N SER A 517 13.93 0.31 3.61
CA SER A 517 12.64 0.86 3.99
C SER A 517 11.73 -0.22 4.58
N ASP A 518 11.22 0.04 5.78
CA ASP A 518 10.15 -0.76 6.38
C ASP A 518 8.78 -0.53 5.70
N ASN A 519 8.64 0.56 4.93
CA ASN A 519 7.40 0.92 4.25
C ASN A 519 7.16 0.11 2.98
N PHE A 520 8.22 -0.40 2.35
CA PHE A 520 8.14 -1.23 1.14
C PHE A 520 8.28 -2.70 1.54
N THR A 521 7.23 -3.20 2.18
CA THR A 521 7.19 -4.60 2.59
C THR A 521 7.16 -5.45 1.33
N ASP A 522 8.22 -6.25 1.08
CA ASP A 522 8.32 -7.34 0.07
C ASP A 522 9.20 -7.08 -1.17
N MET A 523 10.44 -6.60 -1.00
CA MET A 523 11.35 -6.38 -2.14
C MET A 523 12.32 -7.56 -2.38
N ALA A 524 12.46 -8.00 -3.65
CA ALA A 524 13.59 -8.82 -4.10
C ALA A 524 14.41 -8.15 -5.22
N ILE A 525 15.72 -8.13 -5.08
CA ILE A 525 16.66 -7.62 -6.10
C ILE A 525 17.53 -8.78 -6.61
N VAL A 526 17.54 -9.03 -7.92
CA VAL A 526 18.38 -10.06 -8.53
C VAL A 526 19.33 -9.45 -9.55
N SER A 527 20.63 -9.65 -9.38
CA SER A 527 21.65 -9.33 -10.40
C SER A 527 22.05 -10.59 -11.15
N THR A 528 21.96 -10.55 -12.48
CA THR A 528 22.28 -11.71 -13.34
C THR A 528 23.77 -11.88 -13.60
N GLU A 529 24.59 -10.94 -13.13
CA GLU A 529 26.05 -10.98 -13.19
C GLU A 529 26.66 -10.39 -11.92
N GLY A 530 27.96 -10.64 -11.74
CA GLY A 530 28.75 -10.09 -10.65
C GLY A 530 28.87 -8.57 -10.72
N CYS A 531 29.01 -7.95 -9.55
CA CYS A 531 29.39 -6.53 -9.40
C CYS A 531 28.38 -5.49 -9.96
N PRO A 532 27.07 -5.60 -9.64
CA PRO A 532 26.08 -4.64 -10.12
C PRO A 532 26.42 -3.23 -9.63
N GLY A 533 26.31 -2.26 -10.55
CA GLY A 533 26.59 -0.86 -10.26
C GLY A 533 28.02 -0.60 -9.78
N ARG A 534 29.02 -1.34 -10.26
CA ARG A 534 30.43 -1.05 -9.94
C ARG A 534 30.88 0.32 -10.41
N TRP A 535 30.31 0.86 -11.49
CA TRP A 535 30.71 2.17 -12.04
C TRP A 535 29.60 3.20 -11.94
N ASP A 536 29.96 4.44 -11.63
CA ASP A 536 29.03 5.59 -11.71
C ASP A 536 28.83 6.06 -13.16
N GLU A 537 27.88 6.98 -13.37
CA GLU A 537 27.56 7.52 -14.70
C GLU A 537 28.71 8.31 -15.35
N LYS A 538 29.77 8.59 -14.59
CA LYS A 538 30.99 9.28 -15.05
C LYS A 538 32.14 8.30 -15.31
N GLY A 539 31.91 6.99 -15.14
CA GLY A 539 32.90 5.95 -15.31
C GLY A 539 33.84 5.77 -14.11
N ASN A 540 33.60 6.43 -12.97
CA ASN A 540 34.40 6.18 -11.78
C ASN A 540 33.98 4.88 -11.11
N GLU A 541 34.97 4.12 -10.65
CA GLU A 541 34.73 2.90 -9.90
C GLU A 541 34.22 3.20 -8.47
N LYS A 542 33.16 2.49 -8.08
CA LYS A 542 32.45 2.58 -6.79
C LYS A 542 32.27 1.17 -6.20
N PRO A 543 33.36 0.52 -5.76
CA PRO A 543 33.35 -0.92 -5.45
C PRO A 543 32.43 -1.30 -4.28
N ASP A 544 32.06 -0.36 -3.40
CA ASP A 544 31.37 -0.67 -2.14
C ASP A 544 29.87 -0.37 -2.10
N ARG A 545 29.34 0.42 -3.03
CA ARG A 545 28.00 1.02 -2.86
C ARG A 545 26.82 0.04 -2.94
N MET A 546 27.01 -1.11 -3.58
CA MET A 546 26.00 -2.18 -3.70
C MET A 546 26.36 -3.45 -2.90
N ASN A 547 27.56 -3.51 -2.30
CA ASN A 547 28.07 -4.73 -1.68
C ASN A 547 27.19 -5.24 -0.54
N TRP A 548 26.69 -4.33 0.29
CA TRP A 548 25.85 -4.71 1.42
C TRP A 548 24.47 -5.24 0.97
N ILE A 549 23.96 -4.82 -0.19
CA ILE A 549 22.70 -5.35 -0.75
C ILE A 549 22.92 -6.80 -1.15
N PHE A 550 23.96 -7.08 -1.95
CA PHE A 550 24.19 -8.41 -2.51
C PHE A 550 25.03 -9.35 -1.64
N GLY A 551 25.54 -8.86 -0.51
CA GLY A 551 26.37 -9.64 0.41
C GLY A 551 27.77 -9.94 -0.13
N THR A 552 28.31 -9.09 -1.00
CA THR A 552 29.65 -9.25 -1.59
C THR A 552 30.72 -8.54 -0.77
N ASN A 553 31.97 -9.02 -0.83
CA ASN A 553 33.10 -8.42 -0.10
C ASN A 553 33.79 -7.24 -0.84
N GLY A 554 33.29 -6.85 -2.03
CA GLY A 554 33.85 -5.78 -2.87
C GLY A 554 35.13 -6.12 -3.63
N VAL A 555 35.82 -7.18 -3.24
CA VAL A 555 37.00 -7.68 -3.94
C VAL A 555 36.55 -8.52 -5.13
N VAL A 556 37.15 -8.27 -6.30
CA VAL A 556 36.78 -8.96 -7.53
C VAL A 556 37.95 -9.55 -8.26
N LYS A 557 37.64 -10.53 -9.10
CA LYS A 557 38.59 -11.18 -9.98
C LYS A 557 38.08 -11.20 -11.42
N PRO A 558 38.95 -10.94 -12.42
CA PRO A 558 38.65 -11.18 -13.83
C PRO A 558 38.35 -12.66 -14.10
N THR A 559 37.71 -12.95 -15.23
CA THR A 559 37.15 -14.26 -15.53
C THR A 559 37.87 -15.08 -16.59
N SER A 560 37.67 -16.39 -16.52
CA SER A 560 37.94 -17.35 -17.59
C SER A 560 36.61 -17.76 -18.24
N LEU A 561 36.54 -17.75 -19.58
CA LEU A 561 35.30 -17.99 -20.35
C LEU A 561 34.62 -19.34 -20.03
N ASP A 562 35.41 -20.34 -19.61
CA ASP A 562 34.89 -21.63 -19.14
C ASP A 562 34.85 -21.66 -17.61
N SER A 563 33.68 -21.96 -17.04
CA SER A 563 33.50 -22.17 -15.60
C SER A 563 32.50 -23.27 -15.32
N LYS A 564 32.78 -24.09 -14.32
CA LYS A 564 31.85 -25.09 -13.82
C LYS A 564 31.17 -24.58 -12.58
N LEU A 565 29.85 -24.52 -12.60
CA LEU A 565 29.06 -24.29 -11.40
C LEU A 565 28.98 -25.59 -10.60
N VAL A 566 29.34 -25.52 -9.33
CA VAL A 566 29.13 -26.59 -8.35
C VAL A 566 28.14 -26.09 -7.31
N ILE A 567 26.97 -26.71 -7.22
CA ILE A 567 25.99 -26.41 -6.17
C ILE A 567 26.48 -27.02 -4.87
N SER A 568 26.73 -26.18 -3.85
CA SER A 568 27.18 -26.61 -2.52
C SER A 568 26.01 -26.83 -1.57
N ASN A 569 24.87 -26.18 -1.81
CA ASN A 569 23.65 -26.33 -1.03
C ASN A 569 22.50 -26.73 -1.95
N GLU A 570 22.28 -28.05 -2.09
CA GLU A 570 21.17 -28.62 -2.88
C GLU A 570 19.81 -28.44 -2.18
N ASN A 571 19.84 -28.06 -0.90
CA ASN A 571 18.66 -27.84 -0.07
C ASN A 571 18.34 -26.33 0.08
N HIS A 572 18.70 -25.49 -0.89
CA HIS A 572 18.24 -24.10 -0.91
C HIS A 572 17.05 -23.97 -1.86
N PRO A 573 16.07 -23.09 -1.57
CA PRO A 573 14.90 -22.94 -2.44
C PRO A 573 15.20 -22.51 -3.88
N THR A 574 16.36 -21.90 -4.12
CA THR A 574 16.79 -21.52 -5.47
C THR A 574 17.42 -22.68 -6.24
N THR A 575 17.96 -23.70 -5.56
CA THR A 575 18.79 -24.75 -6.17
C THR A 575 18.16 -26.15 -6.14
N TYR A 576 17.16 -26.41 -5.29
CA TYR A 576 16.59 -27.75 -5.11
C TYR A 576 16.01 -28.37 -6.39
N SER A 577 15.52 -27.55 -7.32
CA SER A 577 14.91 -27.99 -8.58
C SER A 577 15.92 -28.32 -9.67
N VAL A 578 17.20 -27.98 -9.49
CA VAL A 578 18.21 -28.06 -10.55
C VAL A 578 18.60 -29.49 -10.88
N GLY A 579 18.51 -30.42 -9.93
CA GLY A 579 18.74 -31.86 -10.12
C GLY A 579 20.20 -32.27 -10.42
N ALA A 580 21.00 -31.38 -11.02
CA ALA A 580 22.42 -31.57 -11.29
C ALA A 580 23.29 -30.82 -10.27
N LYS A 581 24.23 -31.54 -9.64
CA LYS A 581 25.20 -30.96 -8.70
C LYS A 581 26.26 -30.09 -9.38
N THR A 582 26.59 -30.40 -10.64
CA THR A 582 27.60 -29.68 -11.42
C THR A 582 27.16 -29.54 -12.87
N PHE A 583 27.31 -28.35 -13.43
CA PHE A 583 27.08 -28.08 -14.86
C PHE A 583 27.84 -26.85 -15.35
N ASP A 584 28.04 -26.76 -16.65
CA ASP A 584 28.80 -25.68 -17.28
C ASP A 584 27.98 -24.38 -17.34
N VAL A 585 28.66 -23.26 -17.06
CA VAL A 585 28.12 -21.90 -17.15
C VAL A 585 29.18 -20.97 -17.74
N LYS A 586 28.75 -19.88 -18.37
CA LYS A 586 29.68 -18.81 -18.75
C LYS A 586 29.89 -17.89 -17.57
N SER A 587 31.14 -17.71 -17.18
CA SER A 587 31.49 -16.76 -16.11
C SER A 587 31.13 -15.33 -16.50
N GLY A 588 30.85 -14.49 -15.50
CA GLY A 588 30.54 -13.08 -15.72
C GLY A 588 31.78 -12.30 -16.17
N SER A 589 31.67 -10.99 -16.36
CA SER A 589 32.85 -10.15 -16.67
C SER A 589 33.76 -9.92 -15.44
N LEU A 590 33.17 -9.81 -14.25
CA LEU A 590 33.85 -9.61 -12.97
C LEU A 590 33.17 -10.41 -11.86
N LEU A 591 33.93 -11.21 -11.11
CA LEU A 591 33.38 -12.07 -10.06
C LEU A 591 33.75 -11.54 -8.68
N SER A 592 32.79 -11.49 -7.76
CA SER A 592 33.13 -11.28 -6.35
C SER A 592 33.88 -12.48 -5.79
N THR A 593 34.98 -12.24 -5.06
CA THR A 593 35.83 -13.31 -4.52
C THR A 593 35.34 -13.87 -3.20
N GLY A 594 34.35 -13.24 -2.57
CA GLY A 594 33.86 -13.65 -1.26
C GLY A 594 32.55 -12.99 -0.86
N VAL A 595 32.00 -13.47 0.25
CA VAL A 595 30.75 -12.97 0.84
C VAL A 595 31.02 -12.13 2.08
N SER A 596 30.10 -11.24 2.42
CA SER A 596 30.19 -10.37 3.61
C SER A 596 28.80 -10.10 4.19
N GLY A 597 28.61 -10.40 5.48
CA GLY A 597 27.37 -10.11 6.22
C GLY A 597 26.85 -11.31 7.00
N PRO A 598 26.09 -11.08 8.09
CA PRO A 598 25.62 -12.15 8.98
C PRO A 598 24.50 -13.03 8.40
N TYR A 599 23.81 -12.56 7.36
CA TYR A 599 22.67 -13.25 6.73
C TYR A 599 22.94 -13.61 5.26
N VAL A 600 24.22 -13.76 4.92
CA VAL A 600 24.68 -14.05 3.57
C VAL A 600 25.09 -15.50 3.44
N SER A 601 24.68 -16.14 2.36
CA SER A 601 25.02 -17.53 2.07
C SER A 601 25.36 -17.74 0.60
N ALA A 602 26.46 -18.44 0.35
CA ALA A 602 26.84 -18.89 -0.99
C ALA A 602 26.21 -20.25 -1.28
N GLN A 603 25.40 -20.33 -2.35
CA GLN A 603 24.67 -21.54 -2.73
C GLN A 603 25.45 -22.44 -3.71
N GLY A 604 26.64 -22.00 -4.12
CA GLY A 604 27.53 -22.74 -4.99
C GLY A 604 28.84 -22.01 -5.23
N SER A 605 29.73 -22.66 -5.95
CA SER A 605 31.04 -22.12 -6.34
C SER A 605 31.31 -22.30 -7.83
N LEU A 606 32.04 -21.35 -8.41
CA LEU A 606 32.57 -21.44 -9.77
C LEU A 606 34.03 -21.86 -9.70
N THR A 607 34.37 -22.96 -10.34
CA THR A 607 35.76 -23.34 -10.56
C THR A 607 36.25 -22.71 -11.86
N GLN A 608 37.25 -21.82 -11.74
CA GLN A 608 37.91 -21.16 -12.88
C GLN A 608 38.96 -22.08 -13.52
N SER A 609 39.41 -21.73 -14.74
CA SER A 609 40.42 -22.51 -15.47
C SER A 609 41.78 -22.58 -14.77
N ASP A 610 42.08 -21.64 -13.87
CA ASP A 610 43.29 -21.62 -13.04
C ASP A 610 43.16 -22.45 -11.75
N GLY A 611 42.05 -23.16 -11.57
CA GLY A 611 41.76 -23.99 -10.40
C GLY A 611 41.27 -23.21 -9.18
N SER A 612 41.21 -21.88 -9.24
CA SER A 612 40.62 -21.08 -8.17
C SER A 612 39.10 -21.24 -8.12
N SER A 613 38.54 -21.04 -6.93
CA SER A 613 37.11 -21.15 -6.68
C SER A 613 36.57 -19.84 -6.10
N VAL A 614 35.48 -19.33 -6.66
CA VAL A 614 34.77 -18.14 -6.15
C VAL A 614 33.31 -18.49 -5.88
N PRO A 615 32.61 -17.76 -4.99
CA PRO A 615 31.17 -17.93 -4.82
C PRO A 615 30.45 -17.75 -6.16
N ALA A 616 29.48 -18.59 -6.47
CA ALA A 616 28.74 -18.52 -7.73
C ALA A 616 27.40 -17.81 -7.60
N MET A 617 26.70 -18.09 -6.52
CA MET A 617 25.34 -17.63 -6.23
C MET A 617 25.35 -17.15 -4.80
N ILE A 618 25.19 -15.85 -4.58
CA ILE A 618 25.20 -15.26 -3.25
C ILE A 618 23.80 -14.78 -2.97
N VAL A 619 23.24 -15.24 -1.86
CA VAL A 619 21.91 -14.86 -1.37
C VAL A 619 22.10 -14.07 -0.09
N ASN A 620 21.42 -12.94 0.01
CA ASN A 620 21.46 -12.05 1.17
C ASN A 620 20.03 -11.72 1.64
N GLN A 621 19.73 -12.08 2.89
CA GLN A 621 18.47 -11.69 3.53
C GLN A 621 18.70 -10.37 4.28
N LEU A 622 18.13 -9.28 3.76
CA LEU A 622 18.36 -7.92 4.26
C LEU A 622 17.44 -7.55 5.42
N SER A 623 16.23 -8.12 5.45
CA SER A 623 15.25 -8.05 6.54
C SER A 623 14.34 -9.28 6.48
N ASP A 624 13.33 -9.40 7.33
CA ASP A 624 12.35 -10.52 7.24
C ASP A 624 11.59 -10.57 5.90
N ARG A 625 11.56 -9.47 5.14
CA ARG A 625 10.78 -9.35 3.88
C ARG A 625 11.61 -8.94 2.67
N THR A 626 12.80 -8.38 2.90
CA THR A 626 13.67 -7.87 1.84
C THR A 626 14.86 -8.79 1.62
N LYS A 627 15.18 -9.06 0.36
CA LYS A 627 16.28 -9.95 0.01
C LYS A 627 16.91 -9.60 -1.33
N ALA A 628 18.13 -10.07 -1.51
CA ALA A 628 18.86 -9.90 -2.75
C ALA A 628 19.62 -11.16 -3.13
N MET A 629 19.85 -11.32 -4.43
CA MET A 629 20.66 -12.40 -4.97
C MET A 629 21.55 -11.89 -6.10
N ILE A 630 22.76 -12.40 -6.18
CA ILE A 630 23.69 -12.13 -7.27
C ILE A 630 24.24 -13.44 -7.83
N PHE A 631 24.28 -13.51 -9.16
CA PHE A 631 24.99 -14.55 -9.91
C PHE A 631 26.37 -14.04 -10.30
N ASN A 632 27.45 -14.67 -9.84
CA ASN A 632 28.81 -14.41 -10.32
C ASN A 632 29.08 -15.11 -11.68
N PHE A 633 28.07 -15.33 -12.49
CA PHE A 633 28.17 -15.88 -13.84
C PHE A 633 27.07 -15.26 -14.69
N ASP A 634 27.18 -15.28 -16.02
CA ASP A 634 26.09 -14.81 -16.88
C ASP A 634 24.95 -15.83 -16.81
N ALA A 635 23.98 -15.55 -15.93
CA ALA A 635 22.80 -16.38 -15.74
C ALA A 635 21.80 -16.27 -16.92
N THR A 636 22.13 -15.47 -17.94
CA THR A 636 21.28 -15.15 -19.09
C THR A 636 21.84 -15.66 -20.41
N ASP A 637 23.04 -16.25 -20.43
CA ASP A 637 23.73 -16.65 -21.67
C ASP A 637 22.84 -17.45 -22.64
N ASP A 638 23.11 -17.43 -23.95
CA ASP A 638 22.27 -18.01 -25.02
C ASP A 638 21.94 -19.50 -24.84
N GLY A 639 22.70 -20.20 -24.01
CA GLY A 639 22.42 -21.57 -23.58
C GLY A 639 21.36 -21.69 -22.49
N SER A 640 21.05 -20.64 -21.72
CA SER A 640 20.21 -20.66 -20.50
C SER A 640 18.74 -21.03 -20.74
N SER A 641 18.12 -20.55 -21.82
CA SER A 641 16.76 -20.95 -22.22
C SER A 641 16.68 -22.40 -22.71
N LYS A 642 17.82 -22.97 -23.15
CA LYS A 642 17.95 -24.36 -23.62
C LYS A 642 18.55 -25.30 -22.57
N ASN A 643 19.26 -24.77 -21.57
CA ASN A 643 19.91 -25.50 -20.49
C ASN A 643 18.88 -25.71 -19.38
N LEU A 644 18.38 -26.94 -19.30
CA LEU A 644 17.35 -27.34 -18.35
C LEU A 644 17.74 -27.01 -16.89
N ASN A 645 19.03 -27.08 -16.55
CA ASN A 645 19.51 -26.78 -15.20
C ASN A 645 19.43 -25.28 -14.89
N LEU A 646 19.81 -24.41 -15.85
CA LEU A 646 19.68 -22.95 -15.69
C LEU A 646 18.21 -22.51 -15.68
N LYS A 647 17.36 -23.13 -16.51
CA LYS A 647 15.91 -22.90 -16.46
C LYS A 647 15.30 -23.32 -15.12
N ALA A 648 15.69 -24.47 -14.59
CA ALA A 648 15.26 -24.95 -13.29
C ALA A 648 15.76 -24.06 -12.15
N LEU A 649 16.99 -23.55 -12.25
CA LEU A 649 17.58 -22.59 -11.32
C LEU A 649 16.77 -21.29 -11.31
N TRP A 650 16.46 -20.74 -12.48
CA TRP A 650 15.66 -19.51 -12.59
C TRP A 650 14.21 -19.67 -12.15
N SER A 651 13.61 -20.85 -12.36
CA SER A 651 12.31 -21.16 -11.76
C SER A 651 12.38 -21.15 -10.23
N GLY A 652 13.45 -21.70 -9.64
CA GLY A 652 13.72 -21.63 -8.21
C GLY A 652 13.94 -20.20 -7.72
N VAL A 653 14.71 -19.39 -8.45
CA VAL A 653 14.93 -17.97 -8.13
C VAL A 653 13.66 -17.15 -8.26
N SER A 654 12.84 -17.36 -9.27
CA SER A 654 11.53 -16.71 -9.40
C SER A 654 10.64 -17.03 -8.21
N LYS A 655 10.43 -18.33 -7.91
CA LYS A 655 9.66 -18.74 -6.72
C LYS A 655 10.23 -18.15 -5.44
N TRP A 656 11.56 -18.16 -5.32
CA TRP A 656 12.23 -17.51 -4.21
C TRP A 656 11.90 -16.03 -4.19
N MET A 657 12.19 -15.21 -5.21
CA MET A 657 11.88 -13.77 -5.26
C MET A 657 10.49 -13.45 -4.70
N HIS A 658 9.46 -14.16 -5.15
CA HIS A 658 8.08 -13.94 -4.72
C HIS A 658 7.85 -14.24 -3.24
N THR A 659 8.55 -15.18 -2.64
CA THR A 659 8.32 -15.61 -1.25
C THR A 659 8.95 -14.66 -0.21
N ASN A 660 8.19 -13.75 0.39
CA ASN A 660 8.72 -12.78 1.38
C ASN A 660 9.00 -13.38 2.78
N SER A 661 9.84 -14.42 2.83
CA SER A 661 10.14 -15.37 3.93
C SER A 661 9.39 -16.70 3.89
N GLY A 662 8.31 -16.83 3.14
CA GLY A 662 7.37 -17.96 3.26
C GLY A 662 7.78 -19.30 2.63
N ILE A 663 9.04 -19.62 2.35
CA ILE A 663 9.33 -20.98 1.85
C ILE A 663 9.37 -21.93 3.03
N TYR A 664 8.45 -22.88 3.04
CA TYR A 664 8.39 -23.89 4.07
C TYR A 664 9.04 -25.18 3.60
N LYS A 665 9.64 -25.87 4.56
CA LYS A 665 9.84 -27.31 4.46
C LYS A 665 8.75 -27.99 5.27
N MET A 666 8.34 -29.15 4.79
CA MET A 666 7.54 -30.07 5.56
C MET A 666 8.38 -31.31 5.86
N ARG A 667 8.51 -31.63 7.15
CA ARG A 667 9.05 -32.90 7.62
C ARG A 667 7.90 -33.84 7.90
N TRP A 668 7.94 -35.03 7.30
CA TRP A 668 7.00 -36.11 7.53
C TRP A 668 7.73 -37.26 8.21
N GLU A 669 7.27 -37.67 9.38
CA GLU A 669 7.97 -38.60 10.26
C GLU A 669 7.02 -39.67 10.80
N ALA A 670 7.47 -40.93 10.78
CA ALA A 670 6.81 -42.04 11.44
C ALA A 670 7.54 -42.35 12.75
N LYS A 671 6.77 -42.57 13.81
CA LYS A 671 7.29 -43.01 15.11
C LYS A 671 6.66 -44.32 15.55
N CYS A 672 7.43 -45.18 16.19
CA CYS A 672 6.95 -46.36 16.89
C CYS A 672 7.23 -46.20 18.38
N ARG A 673 6.20 -46.23 19.24
CA ARG A 673 6.36 -46.01 20.69
C ARG A 673 7.14 -44.73 21.03
N ASN A 674 6.83 -43.64 20.32
CA ASN A 674 7.51 -42.34 20.38
C ASN A 674 8.96 -42.28 19.87
N GLU A 675 9.52 -43.36 19.33
CA GLU A 675 10.83 -43.36 18.70
C GLU A 675 10.73 -43.18 17.18
N SER A 676 11.56 -42.31 16.61
CA SER A 676 11.60 -42.08 15.16
C SER A 676 12.05 -43.34 14.44
N ILE A 677 11.18 -43.89 13.59
CA ILE A 677 11.50 -45.04 12.74
C ILE A 677 11.71 -44.64 11.29
N GLY A 678 11.55 -43.36 10.93
CA GLY A 678 11.83 -42.87 9.59
C GLY A 678 11.24 -41.50 9.33
N SER A 679 11.94 -40.67 8.56
CA SER A 679 11.48 -39.34 8.21
C SER A 679 11.86 -38.96 6.77
N THR A 680 11.10 -38.05 6.19
CA THR A 680 11.40 -37.43 4.90
C THR A 680 11.09 -35.95 4.97
N GLU A 681 11.80 -35.14 4.17
CA GLU A 681 11.56 -33.70 4.08
C GLU A 681 11.18 -33.34 2.66
N THR A 682 10.25 -32.39 2.52
CA THR A 682 9.84 -31.89 1.21
C THR A 682 9.60 -30.40 1.20
N TRP A 683 9.73 -29.80 0.04
CA TRP A 683 9.59 -28.37 -0.17
C TRP A 683 8.13 -28.00 -0.42
N ILE A 684 7.65 -27.02 0.34
CA ILE A 684 6.33 -26.44 0.13
C ILE A 684 6.51 -25.07 -0.53
N THR A 685 6.22 -25.02 -1.83
CA THR A 685 6.48 -23.85 -2.68
C THR A 685 5.21 -23.24 -3.26
N ALA A 686 4.04 -23.78 -2.92
CA ALA A 686 2.74 -23.26 -3.31
C ALA A 686 1.85 -23.10 -2.07
N GLY A 687 0.95 -22.10 -2.09
CA GLY A 687 0.05 -21.83 -0.97
C GLY A 687 -0.97 -22.93 -0.73
N THR A 688 -1.42 -23.57 -1.80
CA THR A 688 -2.31 -24.72 -1.77
C THR A 688 -1.72 -25.79 -2.68
N GLY A 689 -1.72 -27.03 -2.22
CA GLY A 689 -1.11 -28.10 -2.99
C GLY A 689 -1.29 -29.47 -2.35
N SER A 690 -0.79 -30.47 -3.07
CA SER A 690 -0.70 -31.83 -2.56
C SER A 690 0.55 -32.50 -3.10
N GLN A 691 1.13 -33.37 -2.30
CA GLN A 691 2.30 -34.13 -2.68
C GLN A 691 2.31 -35.49 -2.01
N VAL A 692 2.77 -36.51 -2.76
CA VAL A 692 3.09 -37.80 -2.17
C VAL A 692 4.46 -37.68 -1.51
N VAL A 693 4.50 -37.85 -0.19
CA VAL A 693 5.76 -38.01 0.55
C VAL A 693 6.02 -39.48 0.78
N GLN A 694 7.28 -39.89 0.59
CA GLN A 694 7.73 -41.26 0.82
C GLN A 694 8.77 -41.25 1.93
N LEU A 695 8.54 -42.05 2.96
CA LEU A 695 9.54 -42.39 3.97
C LEU A 695 9.82 -43.89 3.91
N THR A 696 11.03 -44.28 4.30
CA THR A 696 11.43 -45.69 4.43
C THR A 696 11.69 -45.96 5.90
N PRO A 697 10.83 -46.74 6.59
CA PRO A 697 11.01 -47.05 7.99
C PRO A 697 12.25 -47.94 8.21
N SER A 698 13.00 -47.72 9.28
CA SER A 698 14.07 -48.61 9.73
C SER A 698 13.53 -49.88 10.39
N GLU A 699 12.32 -49.82 10.96
CA GLU A 699 11.70 -50.91 11.73
C GLU A 699 10.22 -51.11 11.35
N SER A 700 9.71 -52.32 11.58
CA SER A 700 8.28 -52.61 11.41
C SER A 700 7.50 -52.14 12.63
N CYS A 701 6.35 -51.51 12.43
CA CYS A 701 5.50 -51.03 13.53
C CYS A 701 4.03 -51.27 13.21
N SER A 702 3.25 -51.62 14.25
CA SER A 702 1.82 -51.92 14.15
C SER A 702 0.94 -50.79 14.67
N ASP A 703 -0.31 -50.78 14.23
CA ASP A 703 -1.34 -49.77 14.46
C ASP A 703 -1.38 -49.11 15.85
N LYS A 704 -1.23 -49.89 16.92
CA LYS A 704 -1.35 -49.36 18.30
C LYS A 704 -0.15 -48.53 18.77
N ASP A 705 1.01 -48.75 18.15
CA ASP A 705 2.27 -48.13 18.54
C ASP A 705 2.77 -47.11 17.49
N LEU A 706 2.14 -47.10 16.30
CA LEU A 706 2.55 -46.31 15.15
C LEU A 706 1.89 -44.93 15.17
N GLN A 707 2.71 -43.90 15.09
CA GLN A 707 2.27 -42.50 15.01
C GLN A 707 2.89 -41.82 13.80
N PHE A 708 2.16 -40.87 13.20
CA PHE A 708 2.67 -40.02 12.13
C PHE A 708 2.69 -38.56 12.56
N TYR A 709 3.78 -37.88 12.23
CA TYR A 709 4.01 -36.47 12.50
C TYR A 709 4.28 -35.74 11.19
N GLY A 710 3.58 -34.63 10.96
CA GLY A 710 3.87 -33.68 9.90
C GLY A 710 4.23 -32.35 10.52
N LEU A 711 5.37 -31.76 10.18
CA LEU A 711 5.81 -30.49 10.73
C LEU A 711 6.14 -29.56 9.58
N MET A 712 5.57 -28.36 9.59
CA MET A 712 5.91 -27.32 8.64
C MET A 712 6.72 -26.24 9.34
N TYR A 713 7.83 -25.82 8.75
CA TYR A 713 8.79 -24.90 9.35
C TYR A 713 9.50 -24.09 8.27
N TYR A 714 10.13 -22.97 8.62
CA TYR A 714 10.86 -22.20 7.62
C TYR A 714 12.07 -22.97 7.12
N TRP A 715 12.39 -22.76 5.85
CA TRP A 715 13.47 -23.48 5.18
C TRP A 715 14.85 -23.33 5.84
N ASN A 716 15.08 -22.21 6.53
CA ASN A 716 16.31 -21.85 7.20
C ASN A 716 16.32 -22.19 8.71
N ASP A 717 15.23 -22.75 9.25
CA ASP A 717 15.22 -23.24 10.62
C ASP A 717 16.02 -24.54 10.70
N THR A 718 16.81 -24.66 11.78
CA THR A 718 17.67 -25.83 12.02
C THR A 718 16.99 -26.91 12.83
N ASP A 719 15.90 -26.59 13.53
CA ASP A 719 15.13 -27.52 14.35
C ASP A 719 13.62 -27.38 14.08
N PRO A 720 13.01 -28.32 13.33
CA PRO A 720 11.58 -28.26 13.01
C PRO A 720 10.66 -28.47 14.22
N TRP A 721 11.22 -28.89 15.36
CA TRP A 721 10.47 -29.17 16.59
C TRP A 721 10.43 -28.00 17.56
N GLN A 722 11.17 -26.91 17.32
CA GLN A 722 11.07 -25.73 18.16
C GLN A 722 9.68 -25.08 18.00
N PRO A 723 8.88 -24.96 19.07
CA PRO A 723 7.54 -24.39 19.00
C PRO A 723 7.53 -22.93 18.52
N SER A 724 8.67 -22.23 18.62
CA SER A 724 8.83 -20.87 18.10
C SER A 724 9.05 -20.76 16.60
N GLN A 725 9.43 -21.84 15.95
CA GLN A 725 9.86 -21.88 14.55
C GLN A 725 8.87 -22.64 13.66
N ASN A 726 8.13 -23.60 14.24
CA ASN A 726 7.09 -24.35 13.57
C ASN A 726 5.90 -23.46 13.13
N LYS A 727 5.38 -23.70 11.92
CA LYS A 727 4.26 -23.00 11.25
C LYS A 727 3.03 -23.88 11.07
N GLY A 728 2.88 -24.88 11.93
CA GLY A 728 1.79 -25.82 11.97
C GLY A 728 2.29 -27.26 11.93
N TYR A 729 1.57 -28.13 12.62
CA TYR A 729 1.90 -29.54 12.73
C TYR A 729 0.66 -30.42 12.59
N PHE A 730 0.91 -31.66 12.25
CA PHE A 730 -0.01 -32.77 12.21
C PHE A 730 0.51 -33.86 13.14
N THR A 731 -0.37 -34.49 13.90
CA THR A 731 -0.12 -35.79 14.54
C THR A 731 -1.32 -36.71 14.34
N SER A 732 -1.07 -38.01 14.19
CA SER A 732 -2.12 -39.04 14.14
C SER A 732 -2.93 -39.14 15.43
N ASP A 733 -2.40 -38.62 16.53
CA ASP A 733 -2.89 -38.84 17.90
C ASP A 733 -3.61 -37.61 18.48
N ASN A 734 -4.10 -36.74 17.61
CA ASN A 734 -4.59 -35.39 17.93
C ASN A 734 -5.87 -35.31 18.81
N ASP A 735 -6.08 -36.27 19.71
CA ASP A 735 -6.93 -36.12 20.88
C ASP A 735 -6.14 -35.71 22.16
N ASP A 736 -4.82 -35.95 22.30
CA ASP A 736 -4.08 -35.60 23.55
C ASP A 736 -2.56 -35.42 23.34
N PHE A 737 -2.10 -34.26 22.86
CA PHE A 737 -0.66 -33.91 22.93
C PHE A 737 -0.44 -32.64 23.76
N GLU A 738 -0.13 -32.81 25.04
CA GLU A 738 0.53 -31.77 25.82
C GLU A 738 2.02 -31.78 25.45
N PHE A 739 2.55 -30.66 24.95
CA PHE A 739 3.98 -30.45 24.99
C PHE A 739 4.38 -30.42 26.46
N THR A 740 4.98 -31.49 26.96
CA THR A 740 5.84 -31.37 28.13
C THR A 740 6.86 -30.29 27.78
N GLU A 741 6.71 -29.12 28.40
CA GLU A 741 7.76 -28.12 28.43
C GLU A 741 9.05 -28.88 28.72
N VAL A 742 9.99 -28.83 27.78
CA VAL A 742 11.37 -29.18 28.08
C VAL A 742 11.74 -28.19 29.16
N ALA A 743 11.63 -28.65 30.42
CA ALA A 743 12.09 -27.93 31.57
C ALA A 743 13.52 -27.56 31.22
N SER A 744 13.72 -26.27 30.95
CA SER A 744 15.04 -25.69 31.07
C SER A 744 15.54 -26.20 32.41
N SER A 745 16.70 -26.84 32.39
CA SER A 745 17.41 -27.28 33.56
C SER A 745 17.79 -26.05 34.40
N ALA A 746 16.81 -25.43 35.04
CA ALA A 746 16.95 -24.52 36.14
C ALA A 746 16.92 -25.42 37.39
N GLY A 747 18.11 -25.65 37.93
CA GLY A 747 18.31 -26.48 39.12
C GLY A 747 17.35 -26.11 40.25
N SER A 748 16.80 -27.16 40.84
CA SER A 748 16.40 -27.29 42.26
C SER A 748 16.43 -26.01 43.11
N LEU A 749 15.28 -25.38 43.32
CA LEU A 749 15.07 -24.44 44.43
C LEU A 749 13.64 -24.46 45.01
N LYS A 750 12.85 -25.51 44.71
CA LYS A 750 11.47 -25.66 45.21
C LYS A 750 11.26 -26.79 46.23
N GLN A 751 12.33 -27.37 46.79
CA GLN A 751 12.21 -28.46 47.77
C GLN A 751 12.65 -28.15 49.20
N TRP A 752 13.03 -26.90 49.52
CA TRP A 752 13.34 -26.49 50.89
C TRP A 752 12.76 -25.11 51.16
N CYS A 753 11.60 -25.05 51.82
CA CYS A 753 11.20 -24.03 52.81
C CYS A 753 9.73 -24.21 53.22
N SER A 754 9.34 -25.45 53.54
CA SER A 754 8.20 -25.74 54.42
C SER A 754 8.75 -26.32 55.73
N MET A 755 9.64 -25.59 56.39
CA MET A 755 10.07 -25.81 57.78
C MET A 755 10.71 -24.52 58.30
N LEU A 756 9.93 -23.64 58.92
CA LEU A 756 10.24 -23.02 60.22
C LEU A 756 9.13 -22.01 60.60
N ILE A 757 8.14 -22.49 61.35
CA ILE A 757 7.51 -21.69 62.40
C ILE A 757 8.17 -22.16 63.69
N VAL A 758 9.19 -21.46 64.18
CA VAL A 758 9.59 -21.42 65.60
C VAL A 758 10.34 -20.10 65.84
N VAL A 759 9.67 -19.20 66.55
CA VAL A 759 10.15 -18.38 67.69
C VAL A 759 11.54 -17.73 67.53
N ILE A 760 11.60 -16.39 67.60
CA ILE A 760 12.24 -15.63 68.70
C ILE A 760 12.03 -14.13 68.46
N VAL A 761 11.40 -13.54 69.48
CA VAL A 761 11.29 -12.11 69.77
C VAL A 761 12.67 -11.59 70.20
N THR A 762 12.83 -10.27 70.12
CA THR A 762 13.78 -9.40 70.84
C THR A 762 15.15 -9.09 70.20
N VAL A 763 15.43 -7.76 70.16
CA VAL A 763 16.70 -7.10 70.61
C VAL A 763 17.84 -7.15 69.57
N LEU A 764 18.43 -6.07 69.04
CA LEU A 764 18.71 -4.69 69.49
C LEU A 764 19.14 -3.81 68.28
N LEU A 765 19.06 -2.49 68.46
CA LEU A 765 20.05 -1.44 68.12
C LEU A 765 20.82 -1.63 66.79
N PHE A 766 20.65 -0.75 65.80
CA PHE A 766 21.26 0.59 65.71
C PHE A 766 20.69 1.30 64.49
#